data_AF-A0A5S9IH95-F1
#
_entry.id   AF-A0A5S9IH95-F1
#
_cell.length_a   1.000
_cell.length_b   1.000
_cell.length_c   1.000
_cell.angle_alpha   90.00
_cell.angle_beta   90.00
_cell.angle_gamma   90.00
#
_symmetry.space_group_name_H-M   'P 1'
#
loop_
_entity.id
_entity.type
_entity.pdbx_description
1 polymer ?
#
loop_
_entity_poly.entity_id
_entity_poly.type
_entity_poly.pdbx_seq_one_letter_code
_entity_poly.pdbx_strand_id
1 'polypeptide(L)'
;MANPKHIQILVESSQQNNCNIQWNMWRKQNPKESIDLSSGNLSYLDLSSANLHGATFDKCYLKGTVFTNCNLNNSFFRGCYAYHATFDHCTMIKTTITDCHFLQVQFRNSNLTHAQLTNSDLRGCHFTQVCCKKLKLDGSFLDKISFFHCSGQIASVENIKCSQCILDDQTVYVKNPKSMQKMLKFPVQQQFLMQFQNIEIPPQSTQTKVEQKSEPQNQHILQVEEPQSIHFPIDQNIQHFPHQQSPVKTLVKTPTPTTKFSKVYVYICCIAIFAGLLGIYFRHYIFLKVLEYRLHHNDPQVRDQAISALKQASRETQSHPQVIKILIARLHENVPEVRKKVLKVLNQINRPALKSLLDVLYKGNDKQRLAALEVIGNMRDQGLPALSIILKLLQHENTAIAIQATKTIQQIGDMAYSSLPILLQNLQKSANPQLQAVTIRTMSRMRLFRLVRPYIIPYLQSEDPQVCGEAALAIASSRYLPPQTIPFLSRRLLEVEDMQLKNRLLFCLGQLAKQMDISAALKNITTCIYDEDPRVALYAAQTLGHAKAFTTIEKLLSDKNSRVRQLSIVSFLGLEEKKSKLLNTFIEVVKKEKERIALLEQLMVFQHLERSLEYEKILLNILDNHKDDKIQEFCLLALGKVAVSHKAVAILAQIFLQNSRQKKTAQAALSAMGEKALPTIHNMWISGNRNTKIEILNILQQLDDIGPLLPLVRPFINDKKYQVRCSALQILVDFNAENLEPIIVRSLQDTSKTMRRLATKLFMVKKMKRSPQIHTAFMKNIRHENNRLRLYTLDALVRSGYYDEELLGELQNDSYHQVRNLVKKIRKQRVLNAD
;
A
#
# COMPACT_ATOMS: atom_id res chain seq x y z
N MET A 1 1.54 7.38 -50.64
CA MET A 1 2.52 8.25 -49.97
C MET A 1 1.71 9.27 -49.23
N ALA A 2 2.00 9.54 -47.95
CA ALA A 2 1.29 10.57 -47.19
C ALA A 2 1.18 11.86 -48.00
N ASN A 3 0.01 12.52 -47.96
CA ASN A 3 -0.07 13.88 -48.47
C ASN A 3 0.67 14.79 -47.48
N PRO A 4 1.83 15.37 -47.86
CA PRO A 4 2.66 16.14 -46.93
C PRO A 4 1.92 17.37 -46.40
N LYS A 5 1.01 17.94 -47.20
CA LYS A 5 0.21 19.10 -46.82
C LYS A 5 -0.74 18.76 -45.67
N HIS A 6 -1.37 17.58 -45.69
CA HIS A 6 -2.27 17.18 -44.60
C HIS A 6 -1.52 17.03 -43.28
N ILE A 7 -0.35 16.38 -43.32
CA ILE A 7 0.50 16.22 -42.13
C ILE A 7 0.95 17.58 -41.63
N GLN A 8 1.43 18.45 -42.52
CA GLN A 8 1.90 19.78 -42.14
C GLN A 8 0.79 20.60 -41.46
N ILE A 9 -0.42 20.65 -42.03
CA ILE A 9 -1.55 21.37 -41.44
C ILE A 9 -1.90 20.81 -40.06
N LEU A 10 -1.94 19.48 -39.91
CA LEU A 10 -2.22 18.86 -38.60
C LEU A 10 -1.12 19.14 -37.58
N VAL A 11 0.15 19.09 -37.98
CA VAL A 11 1.30 19.37 -37.11
C VAL A 11 1.29 20.84 -36.66
N GLU A 12 1.16 21.78 -37.60
CA GLU A 12 1.16 23.21 -37.31
C GLU A 12 -0.04 23.59 -36.42
N SER A 13 -1.24 23.12 -36.77
CA SER A 13 -2.44 23.42 -36.01
C SER A 13 -2.45 22.77 -34.62
N SER A 14 -1.83 21.59 -34.48
CA SER A 14 -1.62 20.96 -33.18
C SER A 14 -0.62 21.75 -32.33
N GLN A 15 0.50 22.22 -32.89
CA GLN A 15 1.48 23.05 -32.18
C GLN A 15 0.90 24.39 -31.69
N GLN A 16 -0.08 24.93 -32.42
CA GLN A 16 -0.77 26.17 -32.08
C GLN A 16 -2.00 25.94 -31.17
N ASN A 17 -2.28 24.70 -30.73
CA ASN A 17 -3.45 24.32 -29.93
C ASN A 17 -4.79 24.75 -30.57
N ASN A 18 -4.87 24.77 -31.90
CA ASN A 18 -6.05 25.19 -32.63
C ASN A 18 -6.40 24.19 -33.75
N CYS A 19 -6.01 22.92 -33.60
CA CYS A 19 -6.30 21.84 -34.55
C CYS A 19 -7.79 21.78 -34.90
N ASN A 20 -8.66 21.83 -33.88
CA ASN A 20 -10.11 21.90 -34.04
C ASN A 20 -10.63 23.08 -34.86
N ILE A 21 -9.83 24.14 -35.05
CA ILE A 21 -10.19 25.34 -35.81
C ILE A 21 -9.55 25.23 -37.20
N GLN A 22 -8.23 25.20 -37.29
CA GLN A 22 -7.52 25.25 -38.58
C GLN A 22 -7.77 24.02 -39.45
N TRP A 23 -7.62 22.81 -38.90
CA TRP A 23 -7.88 21.59 -39.66
C TRP A 23 -9.33 21.49 -40.10
N ASN A 24 -10.26 21.82 -39.21
CA ASN A 24 -11.69 21.74 -39.53
C ASN A 24 -12.13 22.80 -40.55
N MET A 25 -11.55 24.00 -40.51
CA MET A 25 -11.76 25.01 -41.56
C MET A 25 -11.23 24.52 -42.90
N TRP A 26 -10.01 23.97 -42.92
CA TRP A 26 -9.44 23.39 -44.14
C TRP A 26 -10.30 22.24 -44.67
N ARG A 27 -10.81 21.35 -43.81
CA ARG A 27 -11.73 20.27 -44.19
C ARG A 27 -13.05 20.77 -44.75
N LYS A 28 -13.59 21.86 -44.21
CA LYS A 28 -14.82 22.48 -44.71
C LYS A 28 -14.62 23.10 -46.10
N GLN A 29 -13.45 23.65 -46.37
CA GLN A 29 -13.08 24.21 -47.68
C GLN A 29 -12.75 23.11 -48.71
N ASN A 30 -12.28 21.93 -48.27
CA ASN A 30 -11.86 20.83 -49.14
C ASN A 30 -12.67 19.53 -48.88
N PRO A 31 -14.01 19.54 -49.09
CA PRO A 31 -14.86 18.41 -48.73
C PRO A 31 -14.69 17.19 -49.63
N LYS A 32 -14.20 17.38 -50.87
CA LYS A 32 -13.98 16.30 -51.85
C LYS A 32 -12.60 15.65 -51.75
N GLU A 33 -11.69 16.23 -50.97
CA GLU A 33 -10.33 15.73 -50.84
C GLU A 33 -10.27 14.56 -49.84
N SER A 34 -9.64 13.46 -50.27
CA SER A 34 -9.40 12.30 -49.42
C SER A 34 -8.25 12.61 -48.46
N ILE A 35 -8.46 12.36 -47.16
CA ILE A 35 -7.41 12.59 -46.17
C ILE A 35 -6.46 11.39 -46.16
N ASP A 36 -5.28 11.53 -46.77
CA ASP A 36 -4.19 10.55 -46.64
C ASP A 36 -3.11 11.06 -45.68
N LEU A 37 -2.94 10.36 -44.55
CA LEU A 37 -1.92 10.61 -43.53
C LEU A 37 -0.88 9.49 -43.47
N SER A 38 -0.94 8.52 -44.39
CA SER A 38 -0.18 7.27 -44.32
C SER A 38 1.33 7.46 -44.14
N SER A 39 1.95 6.68 -43.25
CA SER A 39 3.38 6.78 -42.88
C SER A 39 3.77 8.10 -42.21
N GLY A 40 2.80 8.95 -41.85
CA GLY A 40 3.03 10.17 -41.10
C GLY A 40 3.44 9.91 -39.66
N ASN A 41 4.30 10.77 -39.11
CA ASN A 41 4.59 10.80 -37.69
C ASN A 41 3.71 11.86 -37.02
N LEU A 42 2.64 11.40 -36.36
CA LEU A 42 1.70 12.23 -35.61
C LEU A 42 1.82 11.98 -34.10
N SER A 43 2.94 11.39 -33.66
CA SER A 43 3.17 11.02 -32.26
C SER A 43 3.12 12.27 -31.37
N TYR A 44 2.39 12.16 -30.26
CA TYR A 44 2.21 13.20 -29.24
C TYR A 44 1.53 14.50 -29.72
N LEU A 45 0.95 14.51 -30.91
CA LEU A 45 0.11 15.63 -31.33
C LEU A 45 -1.22 15.63 -30.57
N ASP A 46 -1.67 16.82 -30.20
CA ASP A 46 -3.05 17.05 -29.79
C ASP A 46 -3.91 17.36 -31.03
N LEU A 47 -4.73 16.40 -31.42
CA LEU A 47 -5.66 16.48 -32.54
C LEU A 47 -7.10 16.63 -32.05
N SER A 48 -7.31 16.99 -30.78
CA SER A 48 -8.63 16.98 -30.17
C SER A 48 -9.66 17.77 -31.00
N SER A 49 -10.85 17.19 -31.14
CA SER A 49 -11.98 17.73 -31.92
C SER A 49 -11.72 17.89 -33.43
N ALA A 50 -10.69 17.25 -33.99
CA ALA A 50 -10.46 17.23 -35.43
C ALA A 50 -11.49 16.35 -36.16
N ASN A 51 -11.94 16.83 -37.31
CA ASN A 51 -12.76 16.07 -38.25
C ASN A 51 -11.85 15.25 -39.20
N LEU A 52 -11.61 14.01 -38.80
CA LEU A 52 -10.78 13.04 -39.50
C LEU A 52 -11.63 11.95 -40.19
N HIS A 53 -12.87 12.31 -40.55
CA HIS A 53 -13.80 11.43 -41.24
C HIS A 53 -13.18 10.91 -42.55
N GLY A 54 -13.17 9.59 -42.72
CA GLY A 54 -12.63 8.94 -43.91
C GLY A 54 -11.11 8.99 -44.06
N ALA A 55 -10.36 9.37 -43.01
CA ALA A 55 -8.91 9.50 -43.09
C ALA A 55 -8.19 8.14 -43.11
N THR A 56 -7.10 8.07 -43.88
CA THR A 56 -6.21 6.90 -43.96
C THR A 56 -4.95 7.14 -43.14
N PHE A 57 -4.68 6.28 -42.17
CA PHE A 57 -3.56 6.35 -41.23
C PHE A 57 -2.53 5.22 -41.43
N ASP A 58 -2.53 4.56 -42.58
CA ASP A 58 -1.73 3.36 -42.79
C ASP A 58 -0.25 3.57 -42.47
N LYS A 59 0.30 2.72 -41.59
CA LYS A 59 1.69 2.77 -41.10
C LYS A 59 2.08 4.06 -40.37
N CYS A 60 1.10 4.80 -39.85
CA CYS A 60 1.38 6.00 -39.05
C CYS A 60 2.02 5.67 -37.70
N TYR A 61 2.85 6.60 -37.22
CA TYR A 61 3.29 6.66 -35.83
C TYR A 61 2.34 7.59 -35.06
N LEU A 62 1.54 7.01 -34.16
CA LEU A 62 0.48 7.68 -33.40
C LEU A 62 0.73 7.58 -31.88
N LYS A 63 1.99 7.43 -31.47
CA LYS A 63 2.33 7.19 -30.06
C LYS A 63 1.94 8.41 -29.22
N GLY A 64 1.09 8.23 -28.22
CA GLY A 64 0.67 9.30 -27.31
C GLY A 64 -0.17 10.41 -27.95
N THR A 65 -0.66 10.23 -29.18
CA THR A 65 -1.52 11.20 -29.86
C THR A 65 -2.87 11.33 -29.15
N VAL A 66 -3.38 12.55 -29.00
CA VAL A 66 -4.65 12.84 -28.36
C VAL A 66 -5.72 13.07 -29.42
N PHE A 67 -6.69 12.16 -29.51
CA PHE A 67 -7.83 12.27 -30.44
C PHE A 67 -9.13 12.67 -29.73
N THR A 68 -9.07 13.25 -28.53
CA THR A 68 -10.29 13.51 -27.71
C THR A 68 -11.34 14.28 -28.49
N ASN A 69 -12.60 13.83 -28.49
CA ASN A 69 -13.72 14.41 -29.25
C ASN A 69 -13.58 14.39 -30.79
N CYS A 70 -12.69 13.58 -31.37
CA CYS A 70 -12.53 13.51 -32.83
C CYS A 70 -13.67 12.76 -33.53
N ASN A 71 -13.95 13.19 -34.77
CA ASN A 71 -14.73 12.40 -35.72
C ASN A 71 -13.79 11.56 -36.58
N LEU A 72 -13.77 10.25 -36.33
CA LEU A 72 -12.98 9.23 -37.03
C LEU A 72 -13.87 8.22 -37.77
N ASN A 73 -15.12 8.59 -38.05
CA ASN A 73 -16.04 7.69 -38.74
C ASN A 73 -15.47 7.34 -40.13
N ASN A 74 -15.61 6.06 -40.53
CA ASN A 74 -15.08 5.51 -41.78
C ASN A 74 -13.56 5.67 -41.98
N SER A 75 -12.76 5.91 -40.93
CA SER A 75 -11.31 6.00 -41.07
C SER A 75 -10.64 4.63 -41.14
N PHE A 76 -9.44 4.58 -41.71
CA PHE A 76 -8.65 3.37 -41.91
C PHE A 76 -7.31 3.47 -41.18
N PHE A 77 -6.99 2.46 -40.37
CA PHE A 77 -5.73 2.30 -39.68
C PHE A 77 -5.18 0.92 -40.01
N ARG A 78 -4.12 0.84 -40.82
CA ARG A 78 -3.41 -0.42 -41.06
C ARG A 78 -1.94 -0.34 -40.64
N GLY A 79 -1.46 -1.25 -39.80
CA GLY A 79 -0.03 -1.27 -39.45
C GLY A 79 0.44 -0.08 -38.62
N CYS A 80 -0.46 0.61 -37.92
CA CYS A 80 -0.15 1.81 -37.14
C CYS A 80 0.47 1.47 -35.78
N TYR A 81 1.27 2.39 -35.25
CA TYR A 81 1.84 2.32 -33.90
C TYR A 81 1.19 3.36 -33.00
N ALA A 82 0.10 3.00 -32.29
CA ALA A 82 -0.74 3.92 -31.51
C ALA A 82 -0.62 3.71 -30.00
N TYR A 83 0.55 3.28 -29.53
CA TYR A 83 0.83 3.08 -28.11
C TYR A 83 0.46 4.33 -27.30
N HIS A 84 -0.44 4.18 -26.31
CA HIS A 84 -0.90 5.25 -25.42
C HIS A 84 -1.59 6.44 -26.09
N ALA A 85 -2.08 6.27 -27.32
CA ALA A 85 -3.04 7.22 -27.87
C ALA A 85 -4.31 7.26 -27.01
N THR A 86 -5.01 8.38 -27.04
CA THR A 86 -6.32 8.54 -26.37
C THR A 86 -7.39 8.80 -27.42
N PHE A 87 -8.48 8.04 -27.36
CA PHE A 87 -9.64 8.18 -28.23
C PHE A 87 -10.88 8.41 -27.37
N ASP A 88 -10.79 9.29 -26.38
CA ASP A 88 -11.89 9.58 -25.47
C ASP A 88 -12.94 10.47 -26.15
N HIS A 89 -14.22 10.15 -25.98
CA HIS A 89 -15.37 10.88 -26.54
C HIS A 89 -15.37 10.96 -28.08
N CYS A 90 -14.71 10.02 -28.76
CA CYS A 90 -14.64 9.98 -30.22
C CYS A 90 -15.86 9.30 -30.86
N THR A 91 -16.18 9.71 -32.09
CA THR A 91 -17.03 8.90 -32.98
C THR A 91 -16.14 8.10 -33.94
N MET A 92 -16.20 6.78 -33.85
CA MET A 92 -15.39 5.82 -34.62
C MET A 92 -16.29 4.78 -35.31
N ILE A 93 -17.41 5.25 -35.85
CA ILE A 93 -18.42 4.42 -36.51
C ILE A 93 -17.84 3.90 -37.82
N LYS A 94 -17.91 2.58 -38.05
CA LYS A 94 -17.35 1.90 -39.24
C LYS A 94 -15.84 2.11 -39.44
N THR A 95 -15.11 2.49 -38.39
CA THR A 95 -13.65 2.60 -38.44
C THR A 95 -13.01 1.22 -38.58
N THR A 96 -11.97 1.11 -39.40
CA THR A 96 -11.20 -0.13 -39.60
C THR A 96 -9.80 0.03 -39.00
N ILE A 97 -9.43 -0.85 -38.07
CA ILE A 97 -8.15 -0.96 -37.40
C ILE A 97 -7.62 -2.39 -37.62
N THR A 98 -6.61 -2.54 -38.46
CA THR A 98 -6.06 -3.83 -38.88
C THR A 98 -4.55 -3.88 -38.69
N ASP A 99 -4.03 -5.00 -38.19
CA ASP A 99 -2.59 -5.21 -38.02
C ASP A 99 -1.88 -4.09 -37.21
N CYS A 100 -2.58 -3.45 -36.26
CA CYS A 100 -2.08 -2.29 -35.54
C CYS A 100 -1.59 -2.62 -34.13
N HIS A 101 -0.71 -1.77 -33.59
CA HIS A 101 -0.21 -1.85 -32.21
C HIS A 101 -0.85 -0.79 -31.32
N PHE A 102 -1.89 -1.17 -30.58
CA PHE A 102 -2.72 -0.34 -29.70
C PHE A 102 -2.56 -0.81 -28.25
N LEU A 103 -1.34 -0.84 -27.70
CA LEU A 103 -1.17 -1.18 -26.29
C LEU A 103 -1.61 -0.02 -25.39
N GLN A 104 -2.40 -0.34 -24.37
CA GLN A 104 -2.80 0.57 -23.29
C GLN A 104 -3.52 1.85 -23.78
N VAL A 105 -4.31 1.72 -24.84
CA VAL A 105 -5.13 2.81 -25.40
C VAL A 105 -6.44 2.95 -24.61
N GLN A 106 -6.93 4.19 -24.50
CA GLN A 106 -8.18 4.55 -23.83
C GLN A 106 -9.25 4.95 -24.86
N PHE A 107 -10.47 4.43 -24.68
CA PHE A 107 -11.62 4.70 -25.55
C PHE A 107 -12.82 5.27 -24.77
N ARG A 108 -12.61 6.03 -23.69
CA ARG A 108 -13.70 6.37 -22.76
C ARG A 108 -14.81 7.16 -23.46
N ASN A 109 -16.08 6.81 -23.24
CA ASN A 109 -17.24 7.53 -23.82
C ASN A 109 -17.27 7.57 -25.36
N SER A 110 -16.64 6.60 -26.03
CA SER A 110 -16.54 6.61 -27.50
C SER A 110 -17.54 5.69 -28.18
N ASN A 111 -17.84 5.98 -29.45
CA ASN A 111 -18.76 5.20 -30.26
C ASN A 111 -18.01 4.37 -31.31
N LEU A 112 -17.90 3.06 -31.07
CA LEU A 112 -17.27 2.06 -31.95
C LEU A 112 -18.30 1.21 -32.70
N THR A 113 -19.48 1.76 -32.97
CA THR A 113 -20.53 1.04 -33.69
C THR A 113 -20.05 0.64 -35.09
N HIS A 114 -20.14 -0.65 -35.42
CA HIS A 114 -19.63 -1.25 -36.67
C HIS A 114 -18.11 -1.15 -36.88
N ALA A 115 -17.32 -0.81 -35.85
CA ALA A 115 -15.87 -0.77 -36.00
C ALA A 115 -15.27 -2.18 -36.10
N GLN A 116 -14.12 -2.29 -36.76
CA GLN A 116 -13.37 -3.53 -36.93
C GLN A 116 -11.97 -3.35 -36.37
N LEU A 117 -11.61 -4.05 -35.30
CA LEU A 117 -10.30 -4.02 -34.66
C LEU A 117 -9.68 -5.41 -34.74
N THR A 118 -9.32 -5.84 -35.95
CA THR A 118 -8.90 -7.22 -36.25
C THR A 118 -7.39 -7.34 -36.38
N ASN A 119 -6.83 -8.51 -36.05
CA ASN A 119 -5.40 -8.82 -36.09
C ASN A 119 -4.51 -7.78 -35.36
N SER A 120 -5.06 -7.08 -34.38
CA SER A 120 -4.41 -5.95 -33.73
C SER A 120 -4.01 -6.29 -32.29
N ASP A 121 -2.94 -5.66 -31.82
CA ASP A 121 -2.47 -5.80 -30.46
C ASP A 121 -3.15 -4.77 -29.55
N LEU A 122 -4.17 -5.20 -28.81
CA LEU A 122 -5.01 -4.37 -27.94
C LEU A 122 -4.72 -4.60 -26.44
N ARG A 123 -3.58 -5.20 -26.09
CA ARG A 123 -3.30 -5.59 -24.70
C ARG A 123 -3.29 -4.36 -23.78
N GLY A 124 -3.99 -4.46 -22.66
CA GLY A 124 -4.13 -3.39 -21.67
C GLY A 124 -5.04 -2.23 -22.08
N CYS A 125 -5.79 -2.32 -23.19
CA CYS A 125 -6.76 -1.30 -23.56
C CYS A 125 -7.92 -1.19 -22.55
N HIS A 126 -8.44 0.02 -22.38
CA HIS A 126 -9.56 0.30 -21.50
C HIS A 126 -10.75 0.85 -22.30
N PHE A 127 -11.85 0.08 -22.30
CA PHE A 127 -13.13 0.47 -22.87
C PHE A 127 -14.05 0.81 -21.71
N THR A 128 -14.35 2.10 -21.52
CA THR A 128 -15.24 2.56 -20.46
C THR A 128 -16.36 3.39 -21.07
N GLN A 129 -17.62 3.03 -20.83
CA GLN A 129 -18.77 3.75 -21.37
C GLN A 129 -18.79 3.80 -22.92
N VAL A 130 -18.35 2.73 -23.58
CA VAL A 130 -18.22 2.64 -25.04
C VAL A 130 -19.43 2.00 -25.68
N CYS A 131 -19.93 2.55 -26.80
CA CYS A 131 -20.89 1.85 -27.65
C CYS A 131 -20.17 0.90 -28.62
N CYS A 132 -20.26 -0.41 -28.40
CA CYS A 132 -19.58 -1.47 -29.13
C CYS A 132 -20.52 -2.25 -30.07
N LYS A 133 -21.66 -1.67 -30.49
CA LYS A 133 -22.66 -2.35 -31.32
C LYS A 133 -22.05 -2.82 -32.66
N LYS A 134 -22.07 -4.13 -32.90
CA LYS A 134 -21.47 -4.80 -34.06
C LYS A 134 -19.95 -4.61 -34.20
N LEU A 135 -19.23 -4.47 -33.08
CA LEU A 135 -17.76 -4.44 -33.04
C LEU A 135 -17.17 -5.80 -33.42
N LYS A 136 -16.09 -5.83 -34.20
CA LYS A 136 -15.33 -7.06 -34.51
C LYS A 136 -13.92 -7.01 -33.90
N LEU A 137 -13.47 -8.10 -33.28
CA LEU A 137 -12.15 -8.21 -32.62
C LEU A 137 -11.33 -9.42 -33.11
N ASP A 138 -11.64 -9.96 -34.28
CA ASP A 138 -11.07 -11.22 -34.78
C ASP A 138 -9.53 -11.17 -34.92
N GLY A 139 -8.84 -12.21 -34.45
CA GLY A 139 -7.38 -12.36 -34.53
C GLY A 139 -6.58 -11.45 -33.58
N SER A 140 -7.25 -10.65 -32.74
CA SER A 140 -6.59 -9.64 -31.91
C SER A 140 -6.06 -10.19 -30.57
N PHE A 141 -5.03 -9.52 -30.04
CA PHE A 141 -4.46 -9.79 -28.72
C PHE A 141 -5.12 -8.89 -27.67
N LEU A 142 -5.82 -9.50 -26.71
CA LEU A 142 -6.70 -8.84 -25.75
C LEU A 142 -6.25 -9.02 -24.29
N ASP A 143 -5.01 -9.43 -24.02
CA ASP A 143 -4.52 -9.61 -22.64
C ASP A 143 -4.69 -8.33 -21.81
N LYS A 144 -5.27 -8.44 -20.61
CA LYS A 144 -5.52 -7.33 -19.66
C LYS A 144 -6.42 -6.23 -20.22
N ILE A 145 -7.26 -6.53 -21.20
CA ILE A 145 -8.29 -5.61 -21.67
C ILE A 145 -9.36 -5.43 -20.58
N SER A 146 -9.99 -4.27 -20.54
CA SER A 146 -11.16 -4.03 -19.69
C SER A 146 -12.33 -3.44 -20.47
N PHE A 147 -13.52 -3.94 -20.20
CA PHE A 147 -14.80 -3.37 -20.62
C PHE A 147 -15.61 -3.03 -19.38
N PHE A 148 -15.97 -1.76 -19.22
CA PHE A 148 -16.74 -1.25 -18.09
C PHE A 148 -17.86 -0.33 -18.58
N HIS A 149 -19.09 -0.62 -18.20
CA HIS A 149 -20.29 0.18 -18.51
C HIS A 149 -20.44 0.45 -20.01
N CYS A 150 -19.98 -0.46 -20.87
CA CYS A 150 -20.11 -0.32 -22.31
C CYS A 150 -21.58 -0.46 -22.75
N SER A 151 -21.87 -0.55 -24.04
CA SER A 151 -23.22 -0.89 -24.51
C SER A 151 -23.15 -1.55 -25.89
N GLY A 152 -24.10 -2.43 -26.16
CA GLY A 152 -24.23 -3.08 -27.46
C GLY A 152 -23.53 -4.44 -27.56
N GLN A 153 -23.60 -5.01 -28.77
CA GLN A 153 -23.20 -6.39 -29.04
C GLN A 153 -21.88 -6.46 -29.81
N ILE A 154 -20.90 -7.21 -29.30
CA ILE A 154 -19.71 -7.58 -30.08
C ILE A 154 -20.11 -8.65 -31.10
N ALA A 155 -19.90 -8.34 -32.39
CA ALA A 155 -20.30 -9.18 -33.50
C ALA A 155 -19.43 -10.43 -33.67
N SER A 156 -18.11 -10.32 -33.50
CA SER A 156 -17.17 -11.43 -33.68
C SER A 156 -15.89 -11.27 -32.83
N VAL A 157 -15.41 -12.40 -32.29
CA VAL A 157 -14.16 -12.51 -31.49
C VAL A 157 -13.45 -13.85 -31.80
N GLU A 158 -13.22 -14.13 -33.07
CA GLU A 158 -12.58 -15.36 -33.53
C GLU A 158 -11.05 -15.29 -33.40
N ASN A 159 -10.38 -16.40 -33.11
CA ASN A 159 -8.91 -16.52 -33.05
C ASN A 159 -8.18 -15.49 -32.15
N ILE A 160 -8.87 -14.99 -31.11
CA ILE A 160 -8.27 -14.06 -30.14
C ILE A 160 -7.30 -14.74 -29.18
N LYS A 161 -6.35 -13.97 -28.64
CA LYS A 161 -5.56 -14.33 -27.45
C LYS A 161 -5.95 -13.42 -26.30
N CYS A 162 -6.44 -13.97 -25.19
CA CYS A 162 -6.87 -13.20 -24.01
C CYS A 162 -6.42 -13.90 -22.73
N SER A 163 -5.92 -13.10 -21.79
CA SER A 163 -5.66 -13.47 -20.40
C SER A 163 -5.97 -12.25 -19.52
N GLN A 164 -6.57 -12.47 -18.35
CA GLN A 164 -6.91 -11.38 -17.40
C GLN A 164 -7.84 -10.31 -17.99
N CYS A 165 -8.81 -10.71 -18.82
CA CYS A 165 -9.81 -9.80 -19.36
C CYS A 165 -10.85 -9.47 -18.28
N ILE A 166 -11.15 -8.18 -18.07
CA ILE A 166 -12.16 -7.71 -17.10
C ILE A 166 -13.41 -7.28 -17.86
N LEU A 167 -14.54 -7.87 -17.50
CA LEU A 167 -15.87 -7.56 -18.01
C LEU A 167 -16.75 -7.24 -16.79
N ASP A 168 -17.57 -6.19 -16.84
CA ASP A 168 -18.59 -5.94 -15.83
C ASP A 168 -19.92 -6.64 -16.16
N ASP A 169 -20.71 -6.94 -15.13
CA ASP A 169 -21.94 -7.76 -15.21
C ASP A 169 -23.05 -7.14 -16.06
N GLN A 170 -22.90 -5.88 -16.44
CA GLN A 170 -23.85 -5.17 -17.28
C GLN A 170 -23.08 -4.59 -18.45
N THR A 171 -23.30 -5.13 -19.68
CA THR A 171 -23.53 -4.35 -20.93
C THR A 171 -22.91 -4.89 -22.23
N VAL A 172 -22.13 -5.98 -22.22
CA VAL A 172 -21.51 -6.48 -23.47
C VAL A 172 -21.95 -7.91 -23.79
N TYR A 173 -22.73 -8.05 -24.87
CA TYR A 173 -23.13 -9.35 -25.40
C TYR A 173 -22.18 -9.78 -26.52
N VAL A 174 -21.55 -10.95 -26.40
CA VAL A 174 -20.78 -11.58 -27.49
C VAL A 174 -21.70 -12.55 -28.23
N LYS A 175 -21.85 -12.39 -29.56
CA LYS A 175 -22.79 -13.18 -30.38
C LYS A 175 -22.61 -14.70 -30.30
N ASN A 176 -21.39 -15.18 -29.99
CA ASN A 176 -21.07 -16.61 -29.91
C ASN A 176 -20.63 -17.03 -28.49
N PRO A 177 -21.41 -17.85 -27.77
CA PRO A 177 -21.12 -18.25 -26.39
C PRO A 177 -19.82 -19.09 -26.25
N LYS A 178 -19.42 -19.85 -27.28
CA LYS A 178 -18.12 -20.57 -27.28
C LYS A 178 -16.93 -19.60 -27.28
N SER A 179 -17.10 -18.44 -27.92
CA SER A 179 -16.07 -17.41 -27.96
C SER A 179 -16.02 -16.61 -26.65
N MET A 180 -17.16 -16.47 -25.96
CA MET A 180 -17.22 -15.89 -24.62
C MET A 180 -16.50 -16.77 -23.57
N GLN A 181 -16.64 -18.10 -23.63
CA GLN A 181 -15.93 -19.04 -22.75
C GLN A 181 -14.39 -18.94 -22.86
N LYS A 182 -13.84 -18.56 -24.03
CA LYS A 182 -12.40 -18.33 -24.20
C LYS A 182 -11.91 -17.06 -23.49
N MET A 183 -12.77 -16.05 -23.31
CA MET A 183 -12.42 -14.82 -22.59
C MET A 183 -12.52 -14.96 -21.06
N LEU A 184 -13.33 -15.90 -20.56
CA LEU A 184 -13.71 -16.02 -19.14
C LEU A 184 -12.83 -16.94 -18.28
N LYS A 185 -11.68 -17.43 -18.77
CA LYS A 185 -10.79 -18.30 -17.97
C LYS A 185 -10.11 -17.52 -16.82
N PHE A 186 -10.76 -17.54 -15.63
CA PHE A 186 -10.32 -17.09 -14.28
C PHE A 186 -10.01 -15.57 -14.13
N PRO A 187 -10.65 -14.81 -13.20
CA PRO A 187 -11.21 -15.17 -11.89
C PRO A 187 -12.69 -14.75 -11.70
N VAL A 188 -13.57 -14.94 -12.69
CA VAL A 188 -15.02 -14.69 -12.52
C VAL A 188 -15.74 -15.92 -11.89
N GLN A 189 -15.09 -17.08 -11.86
CA GLN A 189 -15.69 -18.33 -11.36
C GLN A 189 -15.92 -18.37 -9.83
N GLN A 190 -15.28 -17.52 -9.01
CA GLN A 190 -15.53 -17.54 -7.56
C GLN A 190 -16.67 -16.64 -7.09
N GLN A 191 -17.17 -15.71 -7.93
CA GLN A 191 -18.37 -14.93 -7.63
C GLN A 191 -19.64 -15.52 -8.26
N PHE A 192 -19.51 -16.28 -9.35
CA PHE A 192 -20.66 -16.86 -10.07
C PHE A 192 -21.16 -18.20 -9.51
N LEU A 193 -20.34 -18.92 -8.72
CA LEU A 193 -20.68 -20.23 -8.14
C LEU A 193 -21.55 -20.17 -6.86
N MET A 194 -21.98 -18.97 -6.43
CA MET A 194 -22.83 -18.78 -5.25
C MET A 194 -24.28 -18.40 -5.58
N GLN A 195 -24.67 -18.31 -6.86
CA GLN A 195 -26.02 -17.84 -7.24
C GLN A 195 -26.89 -18.80 -8.05
N PHE A 196 -26.39 -19.98 -8.42
CA PHE A 196 -27.23 -20.99 -9.10
C PHE A 196 -26.87 -22.41 -8.62
N GLN A 197 -27.23 -22.71 -7.37
CA GLN A 197 -27.68 -24.06 -7.03
C GLN A 197 -29.19 -24.11 -7.31
N ASN A 198 -29.65 -25.20 -7.90
CA ASN A 198 -30.99 -25.43 -8.46
C ASN A 198 -31.11 -24.98 -9.92
N ILE A 199 -30.79 -25.90 -10.84
CA ILE A 199 -31.74 -26.47 -11.81
C ILE A 199 -31.07 -27.70 -12.42
N GLU A 200 -31.86 -28.76 -12.55
CA GLU A 200 -31.46 -30.15 -12.72
C GLU A 200 -31.85 -30.66 -14.13
N ILE A 201 -31.01 -31.56 -14.67
CA ILE A 201 -31.22 -32.63 -15.69
C ILE A 201 -31.46 -32.28 -17.21
N PRO A 202 -31.25 -33.23 -18.16
CA PRO A 202 -30.28 -33.16 -19.29
C PRO A 202 -30.94 -33.60 -20.64
N PRO A 203 -30.36 -34.48 -21.48
CA PRO A 203 -29.45 -34.27 -22.62
C PRO A 203 -30.12 -34.54 -24.01
N GLN A 204 -29.28 -34.63 -25.07
CA GLN A 204 -29.53 -35.22 -26.41
C GLN A 204 -30.24 -34.30 -27.42
N SER A 205 -29.99 -34.31 -28.74
CA SER A 205 -29.09 -35.05 -29.64
C SER A 205 -29.11 -34.39 -31.03
N THR A 206 -28.28 -34.92 -31.94
CA THR A 206 -28.48 -35.04 -33.40
C THR A 206 -28.33 -33.82 -34.33
N GLN A 207 -27.20 -33.85 -35.04
CA GLN A 207 -27.04 -33.93 -36.50
C GLN A 207 -27.42 -32.78 -37.46
N THR A 208 -26.49 -32.63 -38.41
CA THR A 208 -26.61 -32.29 -39.86
C THR A 208 -26.79 -30.84 -40.33
N LYS A 209 -25.68 -30.35 -40.91
CA LYS A 209 -25.46 -30.03 -42.35
C LYS A 209 -26.47 -29.13 -43.10
N VAL A 210 -25.83 -28.16 -43.79
CA VAL A 210 -26.02 -27.76 -45.21
C VAL A 210 -26.92 -26.54 -45.50
N GLU A 211 -26.20 -25.52 -45.98
CA GLU A 211 -26.46 -24.65 -47.14
C GLU A 211 -27.58 -23.60 -47.18
N GLN A 212 -27.09 -22.38 -47.44
CA GLN A 212 -27.41 -21.48 -48.54
C GLN A 212 -28.84 -20.92 -48.70
N LYS A 213 -28.78 -19.58 -48.76
CA LYS A 213 -29.35 -18.69 -49.78
C LYS A 213 -30.68 -18.01 -49.48
N SER A 214 -30.68 -16.78 -50.02
CA SER A 214 -31.78 -15.92 -50.44
C SER A 214 -32.60 -15.21 -49.34
N GLU A 215 -32.23 -13.94 -49.13
CA GLU A 215 -33.07 -12.75 -49.41
C GLU A 215 -34.44 -13.03 -50.08
N PRO A 216 -35.50 -12.20 -49.89
CA PRO A 216 -35.39 -10.74 -50.05
C PRO A 216 -36.37 -9.86 -49.25
N GLN A 217 -36.10 -8.54 -49.34
CA GLN A 217 -37.03 -7.42 -49.55
C GLN A 217 -38.45 -7.48 -48.94
N ASN A 218 -38.79 -6.53 -48.07
CA ASN A 218 -39.47 -5.30 -48.52
C ASN A 218 -39.83 -4.33 -47.37
N GLN A 219 -39.52 -3.06 -47.65
CA GLN A 219 -40.30 -1.84 -47.45
C GLN A 219 -41.64 -1.94 -46.68
N HIS A 220 -41.84 -1.10 -45.66
CA HIS A 220 -42.64 0.14 -45.78
C HIS A 220 -42.76 0.89 -44.42
N ILE A 221 -42.34 2.16 -44.44
CA ILE A 221 -43.07 3.39 -44.09
C ILE A 221 -44.15 3.29 -42.99
N LEU A 222 -44.02 4.11 -41.93
CA LEU A 222 -44.95 5.21 -41.57
C LEU A 222 -44.55 5.92 -40.26
N GLN A 223 -44.17 7.19 -40.44
CA GLN A 223 -44.66 8.41 -39.80
C GLN A 223 -44.68 8.62 -38.26
N VAL A 224 -43.99 9.72 -37.89
CA VAL A 224 -44.47 10.93 -37.19
C VAL A 224 -44.88 10.79 -35.71
N GLU A 225 -44.17 11.51 -34.83
CA GLU A 225 -44.69 12.69 -34.12
C GLU A 225 -43.55 13.41 -33.35
N GLU A 226 -43.39 14.71 -33.61
CA GLU A 226 -42.78 15.67 -32.68
C GLU A 226 -43.84 16.12 -31.66
N PRO A 227 -43.45 16.77 -30.54
CA PRO A 227 -43.55 18.23 -30.59
C PRO A 227 -42.40 19.00 -29.91
N GLN A 228 -41.91 19.97 -30.67
CA GLN A 228 -41.80 21.41 -30.40
C GLN A 228 -41.03 22.01 -29.19
N SER A 229 -40.25 22.99 -29.61
CA SER A 229 -39.44 24.04 -28.98
C SER A 229 -40.17 25.10 -28.16
N ILE A 230 -39.42 25.78 -27.28
CA ILE A 230 -39.65 27.19 -26.92
C ILE A 230 -38.30 27.94 -26.98
N HIS A 231 -38.32 29.14 -27.56
CA HIS A 231 -37.15 29.93 -27.97
C HIS A 231 -37.35 31.43 -27.63
N PHE A 232 -36.22 32.12 -27.33
CA PHE A 232 -35.89 33.56 -27.49
C PHE A 232 -36.38 34.60 -26.45
N PRO A 233 -35.80 35.84 -26.38
CA PRO A 233 -34.75 36.47 -27.21
C PRO A 233 -33.60 37.23 -26.46
N ILE A 234 -32.68 37.76 -27.28
CA ILE A 234 -31.57 38.69 -27.04
C ILE A 234 -32.06 40.14 -27.23
N ASP A 235 -31.52 41.16 -26.54
CA ASP A 235 -31.13 42.45 -27.17
C ASP A 235 -30.32 43.44 -26.29
N GLN A 236 -29.83 44.48 -26.99
CA GLN A 236 -28.60 45.29 -26.85
C GLN A 236 -28.71 46.63 -26.08
N ASN A 237 -27.53 47.22 -25.81
CA ASN A 237 -27.17 48.65 -25.67
C ASN A 237 -27.56 49.46 -24.40
N ILE A 238 -26.58 50.16 -23.81
CA ILE A 238 -26.46 51.64 -23.71
C ILE A 238 -25.31 52.05 -22.74
N GLN A 239 -24.69 53.20 -23.07
CA GLN A 239 -23.50 53.88 -22.58
C GLN A 239 -23.64 54.65 -21.24
N HIS A 240 -22.47 55.14 -20.77
CA HIS A 240 -22.18 56.37 -19.99
C HIS A 240 -21.65 56.27 -18.53
N PHE A 241 -20.40 56.74 -18.40
CA PHE A 241 -19.63 57.30 -17.26
C PHE A 241 -20.39 58.46 -16.54
N PRO A 242 -20.01 58.97 -15.32
CA PRO A 242 -18.63 59.36 -14.98
C PRO A 242 -18.11 59.28 -13.52
N HIS A 243 -16.81 59.55 -13.44
CA HIS A 243 -15.96 59.90 -12.30
C HIS A 243 -16.57 60.88 -11.27
N GLN A 244 -16.20 60.73 -10.00
CA GLN A 244 -15.78 61.88 -9.17
C GLN A 244 -14.88 61.48 -7.99
N GLN A 245 -14.12 62.48 -7.56
CA GLN A 245 -12.83 62.45 -6.88
C GLN A 245 -12.93 62.31 -5.33
N SER A 246 -11.80 61.87 -4.75
CA SER A 246 -11.27 62.01 -3.37
C SER A 246 -11.52 63.37 -2.67
N PRO A 247 -11.22 63.64 -1.36
CA PRO A 247 -10.11 63.09 -0.54
C PRO A 247 -10.31 63.11 1.01
N VAL A 248 -9.17 63.04 1.74
CA VAL A 248 -8.89 63.40 3.17
C VAL A 248 -8.74 62.20 4.12
N LYS A 249 -7.51 61.68 4.34
CA LYS A 249 -6.43 62.14 5.24
C LYS A 249 -6.71 61.93 6.76
N THR A 250 -5.85 61.06 7.33
CA THR A 250 -5.23 61.09 8.67
C THR A 250 -6.09 60.98 9.92
N LEU A 251 -5.95 59.85 10.63
CA LEU A 251 -5.54 59.84 12.04
C LEU A 251 -4.97 58.47 12.42
N VAL A 252 -3.64 58.43 12.52
CA VAL A 252 -2.88 57.36 13.17
C VAL A 252 -2.97 57.61 14.68
N LYS A 253 -3.66 56.72 15.40
CA LYS A 253 -3.34 56.38 16.79
C LYS A 253 -3.61 54.88 16.99
N THR A 254 -2.55 54.16 17.30
CA THR A 254 -2.56 52.76 17.72
C THR A 254 -3.27 52.59 19.07
N PRO A 255 -3.94 51.45 19.29
CA PRO A 255 -3.80 50.77 20.56
C PRO A 255 -3.53 49.27 20.40
N THR A 256 -2.72 48.75 21.32
CA THR A 256 -2.38 47.34 21.53
C THR A 256 -3.57 46.49 21.98
N PRO A 257 -3.46 45.15 21.86
CA PRO A 257 -4.60 44.26 21.69
C PRO A 257 -5.09 43.72 23.03
N THR A 258 -6.40 43.76 23.25
CA THR A 258 -7.17 42.72 23.94
C THR A 258 -8.62 43.17 23.99
N THR A 259 -9.54 42.26 23.63
CA THR A 259 -10.99 42.38 23.85
C THR A 259 -11.73 43.52 23.11
N LYS A 260 -12.03 43.32 21.82
CA LYS A 260 -13.24 43.85 21.10
C LYS A 260 -13.21 43.51 19.59
N PHE A 261 -13.21 42.23 19.22
CA PHE A 261 -13.33 41.83 17.80
C PHE A 261 -14.68 41.20 17.40
N SER A 262 -15.64 41.08 18.33
CA SER A 262 -17.00 40.61 18.01
C SER A 262 -17.91 41.68 17.38
N LYS A 263 -17.63 42.97 17.56
CA LYS A 263 -18.50 44.06 17.07
C LYS A 263 -18.24 44.49 15.62
N VAL A 264 -17.02 44.32 15.10
CA VAL A 264 -16.70 44.62 13.69
C VAL A 264 -17.31 43.57 12.75
N TYR A 265 -17.42 42.33 13.19
CA TYR A 265 -18.05 41.26 12.43
C TYR A 265 -19.56 41.50 12.24
N VAL A 266 -20.24 41.96 13.29
CA VAL A 266 -21.67 42.32 13.22
C VAL A 266 -21.88 43.55 12.33
N TYR A 267 -21.01 44.56 12.39
CA TYR A 267 -21.16 45.78 11.59
C TYR A 267 -20.94 45.54 10.08
N ILE A 268 -19.96 44.71 9.71
CA ILE A 268 -19.70 44.33 8.31
C ILE A 268 -20.80 43.39 7.80
N CYS A 269 -21.34 42.51 8.64
CA CYS A 269 -22.50 41.70 8.29
C CYS A 269 -23.79 42.52 8.14
N CYS A 270 -23.99 43.58 8.94
CA CYS A 270 -25.19 44.42 8.87
C CYS A 270 -25.20 45.33 7.63
N ILE A 271 -24.06 45.90 7.23
CA ILE A 271 -23.96 46.67 5.98
C ILE A 271 -24.16 45.76 4.75
N ALA A 272 -23.76 44.49 4.87
CA ALA A 272 -23.86 43.55 3.77
C ALA A 272 -25.31 43.09 3.48
N ILE A 273 -26.24 43.18 4.43
CA ILE A 273 -27.64 42.74 4.23
C ILE A 273 -28.42 43.68 3.29
N PHE A 274 -27.92 44.89 3.00
CA PHE A 274 -28.66 45.90 2.25
C PHE A 274 -28.33 46.01 0.73
N ALA A 275 -27.36 45.27 0.19
CA ALA A 275 -26.97 45.37 -1.22
C ALA A 275 -27.16 44.04 -1.98
N GLY A 276 -28.25 43.97 -2.74
CA GLY A 276 -28.69 42.80 -3.50
C GLY A 276 -27.77 42.41 -4.67
N LEU A 277 -27.65 41.09 -4.85
CA LEU A 277 -27.21 40.31 -6.03
C LEU A 277 -25.83 40.58 -6.68
N LEU A 278 -25.22 41.76 -6.54
CA LEU A 278 -23.80 42.01 -6.86
C LEU A 278 -22.84 41.55 -5.73
N GLY A 279 -23.39 41.27 -4.54
CA GLY A 279 -22.64 41.09 -3.29
C GLY A 279 -21.92 39.75 -3.10
N ILE A 280 -22.29 38.66 -3.76
CA ILE A 280 -21.65 37.34 -3.51
C ILE A 280 -20.22 37.31 -4.08
N TYR A 281 -20.02 37.85 -5.29
CA TYR A 281 -18.70 37.96 -5.92
C TYR A 281 -17.80 38.99 -5.21
N PHE A 282 -18.37 40.13 -4.82
CA PHE A 282 -17.62 41.20 -4.13
C PHE A 282 -17.21 40.79 -2.71
N ARG A 283 -18.08 40.07 -1.97
CA ARG A 283 -17.77 39.49 -0.65
C ARG A 283 -16.65 38.46 -0.73
N HIS A 284 -16.65 37.61 -1.75
CA HIS A 284 -15.59 36.62 -1.97
C HIS A 284 -14.23 37.27 -2.25
N TYR A 285 -14.20 38.31 -3.07
CA TYR A 285 -12.96 39.00 -3.44
C TYR A 285 -12.29 39.71 -2.25
N ILE A 286 -13.07 40.44 -1.43
CA ILE A 286 -12.55 41.12 -0.24
C ILE A 286 -12.09 40.09 0.80
N PHE A 287 -12.85 39.01 1.00
CA PHE A 287 -12.48 37.93 1.92
C PHE A 287 -11.14 37.28 1.55
N LEU A 288 -10.90 37.04 0.25
CA LEU A 288 -9.63 36.49 -0.24
C LEU A 288 -8.45 37.46 -0.04
N LYS A 289 -8.63 38.76 -0.26
CA LYS A 289 -7.59 39.76 0.01
C LYS A 289 -7.25 39.89 1.50
N VAL A 290 -8.24 39.76 2.38
CA VAL A 290 -8.01 39.78 3.84
C VAL A 290 -7.24 38.54 4.30
N LEU A 291 -7.56 37.36 3.74
CA LEU A 291 -6.79 36.14 4.00
C LEU A 291 -5.38 36.22 3.44
N GLU A 292 -5.20 36.81 2.25
CA GLU A 292 -3.88 37.09 1.68
C GLU A 292 -3.04 37.98 2.60
N TYR A 293 -3.60 39.06 3.14
CA TYR A 293 -2.91 39.93 4.10
C TYR A 293 -2.52 39.18 5.39
N ARG A 294 -3.41 38.32 5.90
CA ARG A 294 -3.17 37.54 7.14
C ARG A 294 -2.14 36.42 6.98
N LEU A 295 -1.91 35.94 5.77
CA LEU A 295 -0.81 35.00 5.49
C LEU A 295 0.57 35.63 5.72
N HIS A 296 0.70 36.96 5.56
CA HIS A 296 1.94 37.71 5.79
C HIS A 296 2.13 38.19 7.24
N HIS A 297 1.25 37.79 8.16
CA HIS A 297 1.35 38.22 9.56
C HIS A 297 2.54 37.56 10.26
N ASN A 298 3.25 38.29 11.14
CA ASN A 298 4.43 37.78 11.86
C ASN A 298 4.09 36.64 12.83
N ASP A 299 2.86 36.62 13.35
CA ASP A 299 2.34 35.59 14.27
C ASP A 299 2.01 34.26 13.56
N PRO A 300 2.63 33.13 13.96
CA PRO A 300 2.30 31.79 13.46
C PRO A 300 0.82 31.39 13.61
N GLN A 301 0.15 31.79 14.69
CA GLN A 301 -1.26 31.42 14.92
C GLN A 301 -2.20 32.12 13.93
N VAL A 302 -1.90 33.37 13.59
CA VAL A 302 -2.68 34.15 12.61
C VAL A 302 -2.52 33.55 11.20
N ARG A 303 -1.31 33.11 10.84
CA ARG A 303 -1.07 32.39 9.59
C ARG A 303 -1.82 31.04 9.55
N ASP A 304 -1.85 30.31 10.64
CA ASP A 304 -2.56 29.03 10.74
C ASP A 304 -4.08 29.16 10.62
N GLN A 305 -4.64 30.22 11.21
CA GLN A 305 -6.05 30.57 11.05
C GLN A 305 -6.36 30.94 9.59
N ALA A 306 -5.48 31.69 8.92
CA ALA A 306 -5.65 32.05 7.51
C ALA A 306 -5.61 30.81 6.60
N ILE A 307 -4.68 29.88 6.81
CA ILE A 307 -4.61 28.62 6.04
C ILE A 307 -5.84 27.75 6.29
N SER A 308 -6.31 27.66 7.54
CA SER A 308 -7.51 26.88 7.89
C SER A 308 -8.77 27.46 7.25
N ALA A 309 -8.88 28.79 7.25
CA ALA A 309 -9.97 29.50 6.57
C ALA A 309 -9.92 29.33 5.04
N LEU A 310 -8.73 29.37 4.42
CA LEU A 310 -8.55 29.08 3.00
C LEU A 310 -8.93 27.63 2.65
N LYS A 311 -8.61 26.68 3.53
CA LYS A 311 -9.02 25.28 3.38
C LYS A 311 -10.54 25.14 3.44
N GLN A 312 -11.20 25.81 4.37
CA GLN A 312 -12.65 25.80 4.46
C GLN A 312 -13.30 26.45 3.24
N ALA A 313 -12.82 27.61 2.82
CA ALA A 313 -13.26 28.28 1.60
C ALA A 313 -13.07 27.40 0.36
N SER A 314 -11.97 26.65 0.25
CA SER A 314 -11.74 25.74 -0.87
C SER A 314 -12.76 24.59 -0.96
N ARG A 315 -13.31 24.14 0.17
CA ARG A 315 -14.35 23.10 0.25
C ARG A 315 -15.72 23.64 -0.14
N GLU A 316 -16.02 24.88 0.24
CA GLU A 316 -17.31 25.52 0.00
C GLU A 316 -17.46 26.06 -1.42
N THR A 317 -16.36 26.40 -2.11
CA THR A 317 -16.38 27.16 -3.38
C THR A 317 -16.11 26.33 -4.65
N GLN A 318 -16.10 25.00 -4.56
CA GLN A 318 -15.71 24.13 -5.68
C GLN A 318 -14.34 24.52 -6.30
N SER A 319 -13.37 24.96 -5.48
CA SER A 319 -11.99 25.21 -5.90
C SER A 319 -11.79 26.41 -6.85
N HIS A 320 -12.18 27.61 -6.41
CA HIS A 320 -12.02 28.84 -7.21
C HIS A 320 -10.56 29.09 -7.66
N PRO A 321 -10.27 29.35 -8.97
CA PRO A 321 -8.91 29.47 -9.52
C PRO A 321 -8.03 30.52 -8.86
N GLN A 322 -8.62 31.59 -8.30
CA GLN A 322 -7.88 32.63 -7.58
C GLN A 322 -7.32 32.13 -6.24
N VAL A 323 -8.05 31.26 -5.52
CA VAL A 323 -7.58 30.64 -4.27
C VAL A 323 -6.36 29.78 -4.56
N ILE A 324 -6.42 28.98 -5.62
CA ILE A 324 -5.32 28.13 -6.06
C ILE A 324 -4.11 28.98 -6.48
N LYS A 325 -4.31 30.07 -7.23
CA LYS A 325 -3.22 30.99 -7.60
C LYS A 325 -2.53 31.61 -6.39
N ILE A 326 -3.30 32.06 -5.38
CA ILE A 326 -2.75 32.61 -4.13
C ILE A 326 -1.94 31.53 -3.40
N LEU A 327 -2.47 30.32 -3.25
CA LEU A 327 -1.78 29.20 -2.61
C LEU A 327 -0.47 28.83 -3.34
N ILE A 328 -0.47 28.79 -4.68
CA ILE A 328 0.74 28.49 -5.46
C ILE A 328 1.78 29.62 -5.33
N ALA A 329 1.36 30.88 -5.38
CA ALA A 329 2.26 32.04 -5.23
C ALA A 329 2.94 32.12 -3.85
N ARG A 330 2.47 31.35 -2.87
CA ARG A 330 3.01 31.29 -1.50
C ARG A 330 3.88 30.07 -1.22
N LEU A 331 4.06 29.14 -2.17
CA LEU A 331 5.05 28.05 -2.02
C LEU A 331 6.50 28.58 -1.92
N HIS A 332 6.75 29.84 -2.29
CA HIS A 332 8.06 30.51 -2.26
C HIS A 332 8.43 31.17 -0.94
N GLU A 333 7.54 31.22 0.05
CA GLU A 333 7.87 31.86 1.33
C GLU A 333 8.89 31.03 2.11
N ASN A 334 9.80 31.72 2.82
CA ASN A 334 10.93 31.15 3.56
C ASN A 334 10.52 30.37 4.82
N VAL A 335 9.23 30.17 5.09
CA VAL A 335 8.73 29.48 6.28
C VAL A 335 8.34 28.02 5.92
N PRO A 336 9.11 27.01 6.36
CA PRO A 336 8.88 25.60 6.00
C PRO A 336 7.50 25.06 6.41
N GLU A 337 6.99 25.51 7.56
CA GLU A 337 5.68 25.12 8.10
C GLU A 337 4.52 25.59 7.21
N VAL A 338 4.62 26.80 6.67
CA VAL A 338 3.63 27.36 5.74
C VAL A 338 3.64 26.58 4.44
N ARG A 339 4.83 26.29 3.89
CA ARG A 339 4.98 25.50 2.66
C ARG A 339 4.37 24.10 2.78
N LYS A 340 4.64 23.39 3.89
CA LYS A 340 4.10 22.05 4.15
C LYS A 340 2.57 22.05 4.27
N LYS A 341 1.99 23.06 4.91
CA LYS A 341 0.54 23.21 5.05
C LYS A 341 -0.12 23.60 3.72
N VAL A 342 0.48 24.51 2.95
CA VAL A 342 0.02 24.89 1.60
C VAL A 342 0.06 23.70 0.64
N LEU A 343 1.13 22.89 0.66
CA LEU A 343 1.24 21.64 -0.08
C LEU A 343 0.10 20.68 0.28
N LYS A 344 -0.20 20.53 1.58
CA LYS A 344 -1.29 19.66 2.05
C LYS A 344 -2.67 20.15 1.59
N VAL A 345 -2.89 21.46 1.53
CA VAL A 345 -4.15 22.04 1.04
C VAL A 345 -4.27 21.87 -0.48
N LEU A 346 -3.23 22.18 -1.25
CA LEU A 346 -3.22 21.99 -2.71
C LEU A 346 -3.44 20.52 -3.11
N ASN A 347 -2.82 19.58 -2.39
CA ASN A 347 -3.07 18.15 -2.58
C ASN A 347 -4.51 17.74 -2.24
N GLN A 348 -5.20 18.42 -1.34
CA GLN A 348 -6.61 18.11 -1.03
C GLN A 348 -7.57 18.66 -2.09
N ILE A 349 -7.19 19.74 -2.76
CA ILE A 349 -7.94 20.36 -3.86
C ILE A 349 -7.86 19.50 -5.14
N ASN A 350 -6.80 18.69 -5.32
CA ASN A 350 -6.65 17.70 -6.42
C ASN A 350 -6.82 18.32 -7.84
N ARG A 351 -7.62 17.69 -8.72
CA ARG A 351 -7.80 18.00 -10.15
C ARG A 351 -8.03 19.49 -10.48
N PRO A 352 -8.89 20.25 -9.77
CA PRO A 352 -9.06 21.69 -10.03
C PRO A 352 -7.75 22.51 -9.93
N ALA A 353 -6.83 22.10 -9.05
CA ALA A 353 -5.55 22.78 -8.89
C ALA A 353 -4.59 22.49 -10.06
N LEU A 354 -4.74 21.35 -10.75
CA LEU A 354 -3.83 20.93 -11.81
C LEU A 354 -3.77 21.95 -12.95
N LYS A 355 -4.92 22.50 -13.37
CA LYS A 355 -4.97 23.50 -14.46
C LYS A 355 -4.13 24.73 -14.13
N SER A 356 -4.25 25.25 -12.90
CA SER A 356 -3.45 26.40 -12.46
C SER A 356 -1.97 26.04 -12.21
N LEU A 357 -1.68 24.81 -11.80
CA LEU A 357 -0.30 24.33 -11.65
C LEU A 357 0.39 24.18 -13.01
N LEU A 358 -0.32 23.76 -14.05
CA LEU A 358 0.20 23.72 -15.43
C LEU A 358 0.55 25.12 -15.93
N ASP A 359 -0.32 26.11 -15.68
CA ASP A 359 -0.03 27.52 -16.01
C ASP A 359 1.25 28.01 -15.33
N VAL A 360 1.45 27.63 -14.06
CA VAL A 360 2.63 28.03 -13.28
C VAL A 360 3.88 27.28 -13.73
N LEU A 361 3.79 26.01 -14.11
CA LEU A 361 4.93 25.29 -14.72
C LEU A 361 5.37 25.96 -16.02
N TYR A 362 4.43 26.45 -16.83
CA TYR A 362 4.73 27.05 -18.12
C TYR A 362 5.25 28.50 -17.99
N LYS A 363 4.54 29.36 -17.23
CA LYS A 363 4.82 30.81 -17.16
C LYS A 363 5.60 31.26 -15.92
N GLY A 364 5.74 30.39 -14.92
CA GLY A 364 6.37 30.74 -13.66
C GLY A 364 7.90 30.80 -13.74
N ASN A 365 8.51 31.50 -12.77
CA ASN A 365 9.96 31.51 -12.55
C ASN A 365 10.47 30.17 -11.98
N ASP A 366 11.78 30.02 -11.86
CA ASP A 366 12.40 28.76 -11.41
C ASP A 366 11.90 28.26 -10.06
N LYS A 367 11.71 29.18 -9.10
CA LYS A 367 11.16 28.85 -7.78
C LYS A 367 9.71 28.38 -7.88
N GLN A 368 8.90 29.05 -8.71
CA GLN A 368 7.52 28.69 -9.04
C GLN A 368 7.42 27.31 -9.68
N ARG A 369 8.30 27.01 -10.64
CA ARG A 369 8.38 25.71 -11.30
C ARG A 369 8.72 24.59 -10.31
N LEU A 370 9.75 24.78 -9.45
CA LEU A 370 10.12 23.79 -8.44
C LEU A 370 8.95 23.43 -7.52
N ALA A 371 8.26 24.45 -7.02
CA ALA A 371 7.12 24.26 -6.14
C ALA A 371 5.95 23.57 -6.85
N ALA A 372 5.65 23.96 -8.08
CA ALA A 372 4.60 23.34 -8.86
C ALA A 372 4.92 21.86 -9.16
N LEU A 373 6.18 21.53 -9.50
CA LEU A 373 6.64 20.15 -9.68
C LEU A 373 6.47 19.31 -8.40
N GLU A 374 6.81 19.86 -7.23
CA GLU A 374 6.62 19.18 -5.95
C GLU A 374 5.14 18.88 -5.65
N VAL A 375 4.24 19.84 -5.90
CA VAL A 375 2.80 19.63 -5.74
C VAL A 375 2.32 18.55 -6.71
N ILE A 376 2.65 18.66 -7.99
CA ILE A 376 2.21 17.72 -9.03
C ILE A 376 2.71 16.30 -8.74
N GLY A 377 3.95 16.14 -8.29
CA GLY A 377 4.49 14.84 -7.92
C GLY A 377 3.73 14.19 -6.76
N ASN A 378 3.30 14.99 -5.77
CA ASN A 378 2.46 14.50 -4.68
C ASN A 378 1.03 14.12 -5.12
N MET A 379 0.56 14.64 -6.25
CA MET A 379 -0.70 14.22 -6.88
C MET A 379 -0.61 12.84 -7.57
N ARG A 380 0.60 12.25 -7.66
CA ARG A 380 0.87 10.93 -8.24
C ARG A 380 0.31 10.77 -9.66
N ASP A 381 -0.51 9.76 -9.90
CA ASP A 381 -1.13 9.43 -11.19
C ASP A 381 -2.01 10.57 -11.74
N GLN A 382 -2.59 11.40 -10.86
CA GLN A 382 -3.36 12.57 -11.28
C GLN A 382 -2.48 13.69 -11.87
N GLY A 383 -1.17 13.66 -11.64
CA GLY A 383 -0.21 14.59 -12.22
C GLY A 383 0.18 14.25 -13.66
N LEU A 384 -0.27 13.12 -14.21
CA LEU A 384 0.07 12.65 -15.56
C LEU A 384 -0.18 13.69 -16.68
N PRO A 385 -1.25 14.51 -16.66
CA PRO A 385 -1.45 15.55 -17.69
C PRO A 385 -0.31 16.58 -17.76
N ALA A 386 0.50 16.74 -16.70
CA ALA A 386 1.65 17.62 -16.69
C ALA A 386 2.90 17.01 -17.34
N LEU A 387 2.88 15.72 -17.70
CA LEU A 387 4.08 14.99 -18.12
C LEU A 387 4.77 15.65 -19.31
N SER A 388 4.03 16.16 -20.30
CA SER A 388 4.61 16.83 -21.47
C SER A 388 5.45 18.07 -21.09
N ILE A 389 5.01 18.85 -20.10
CA ILE A 389 5.74 20.01 -19.59
C ILE A 389 6.92 19.56 -18.73
N ILE A 390 6.72 18.55 -17.87
CA ILE A 390 7.78 17.99 -17.02
C ILE A 390 8.94 17.46 -17.88
N LEU A 391 8.64 16.81 -19.01
CA LEU A 391 9.64 16.30 -19.96
C LEU A 391 10.47 17.42 -20.61
N LYS A 392 9.90 18.61 -20.83
CA LYS A 392 10.66 19.78 -21.29
C LYS A 392 11.57 20.33 -20.20
N LEU A 393 11.07 20.35 -18.95
CA LEU A 393 11.82 20.83 -17.78
C LEU A 393 12.97 19.92 -17.35
N LEU A 394 13.03 18.68 -17.86
CA LEU A 394 14.17 17.80 -17.69
C LEU A 394 15.46 18.37 -18.30
N GLN A 395 15.38 19.15 -19.37
CA GLN A 395 16.54 19.75 -20.06
C GLN A 395 16.76 21.21 -19.67
N HIS A 396 16.19 21.65 -18.54
CA HIS A 396 16.31 23.02 -18.07
C HIS A 396 17.74 23.34 -17.60
N GLU A 397 18.21 24.57 -17.86
CA GLU A 397 19.56 25.03 -17.48
C GLU A 397 19.82 24.88 -15.96
N ASN A 398 18.80 25.21 -15.17
CA ASN A 398 18.82 25.00 -13.72
C ASN A 398 18.69 23.51 -13.35
N THR A 399 19.79 22.93 -12.88
CA THR A 399 19.89 21.51 -12.47
C THR A 399 18.92 21.14 -11.35
N ALA A 400 18.56 22.07 -10.45
CA ALA A 400 17.58 21.81 -9.40
C ALA A 400 16.19 21.50 -9.98
N ILE A 401 15.81 22.19 -11.07
CA ILE A 401 14.54 21.97 -11.77
C ILE A 401 14.57 20.60 -12.45
N ALA A 402 15.65 20.28 -13.15
CA ALA A 402 15.81 18.98 -13.80
C ALA A 402 15.70 17.83 -12.77
N ILE A 403 16.39 17.95 -11.61
CA ILE A 403 16.32 16.95 -10.54
C ILE A 403 14.90 16.82 -10.01
N GLN A 404 14.21 17.94 -9.75
CA GLN A 404 12.85 17.90 -9.23
C GLN A 404 11.85 17.35 -10.27
N ALA A 405 12.03 17.67 -11.55
CA ALA A 405 11.25 17.11 -12.65
C ALA A 405 11.43 15.58 -12.72
N THR A 406 12.66 15.08 -12.61
CA THR A 406 12.94 13.64 -12.56
C THR A 406 12.28 12.97 -11.35
N LYS A 407 12.34 13.58 -10.16
CA LYS A 407 11.64 13.09 -8.96
C LYS A 407 10.11 13.07 -9.14
N THR A 408 9.58 14.09 -9.81
CA THR A 408 8.14 14.19 -10.11
C THR A 408 7.71 13.02 -11.01
N ILE A 409 8.48 12.70 -12.05
CA ILE A 409 8.27 11.52 -12.90
C ILE A 409 8.29 10.23 -12.07
N GLN A 410 9.25 10.10 -11.16
CA GLN A 410 9.32 8.95 -10.26
C GLN A 410 8.06 8.80 -9.39
N GLN A 411 7.49 9.91 -8.91
CA GLN A 411 6.30 9.92 -8.05
C GLN A 411 5.00 9.64 -8.82
N ILE A 412 4.91 10.08 -10.08
CA ILE A 412 3.81 9.69 -11.00
C ILE A 412 3.83 8.16 -11.21
N GLY A 413 5.04 7.58 -11.26
CA GLY A 413 5.23 6.13 -11.30
C GLY A 413 5.15 5.54 -12.72
N ASP A 414 4.67 4.30 -12.83
CA ASP A 414 4.73 3.51 -14.06
C ASP A 414 4.01 4.16 -15.26
N MET A 415 3.00 4.99 -15.02
CA MET A 415 2.25 5.69 -16.08
C MET A 415 3.11 6.69 -16.85
N ALA A 416 4.24 7.13 -16.27
CA ALA A 416 5.18 8.04 -16.91
C ALA A 416 6.25 7.34 -17.76
N TYR A 417 6.10 6.04 -18.10
CA TYR A 417 7.11 5.28 -18.87
C TYR A 417 7.49 5.91 -20.23
N SER A 418 6.64 6.79 -20.80
CA SER A 418 6.97 7.58 -21.99
C SER A 418 8.16 8.51 -21.78
N SER A 419 8.53 8.82 -20.53
CA SER A 419 9.72 9.57 -20.16
C SER A 419 11.03 8.83 -20.36
N LEU A 420 11.02 7.49 -20.48
CA LEU A 420 12.24 6.68 -20.51
C LEU A 420 13.28 7.11 -21.57
N PRO A 421 12.92 7.41 -22.83
CA PRO A 421 13.90 7.85 -23.83
C PRO A 421 14.55 9.20 -23.46
N ILE A 422 13.78 10.12 -22.90
CA ILE A 422 14.26 11.45 -22.51
C ILE A 422 15.11 11.35 -21.25
N LEU A 423 14.72 10.52 -20.28
CA LEU A 423 15.54 10.20 -19.11
C LEU A 423 16.89 9.57 -19.51
N LEU A 424 16.91 8.66 -20.48
CA LEU A 424 18.14 8.10 -21.03
C LEU A 424 19.01 9.17 -21.69
N GLN A 425 18.42 10.03 -22.51
CA GLN A 425 19.14 11.13 -23.15
C GLN A 425 19.75 12.08 -22.11
N ASN A 426 18.99 12.40 -21.06
CA ASN A 426 19.46 13.24 -19.96
C ASN A 426 20.58 12.58 -19.17
N LEU A 427 20.45 11.28 -18.89
CA LEU A 427 21.50 10.52 -18.22
C LEU A 427 22.82 10.63 -19.00
N GLN A 428 22.78 10.45 -20.33
CA GLN A 428 23.95 10.54 -21.21
C GLN A 428 24.53 11.95 -21.36
N LYS A 429 23.69 12.98 -21.41
CA LYS A 429 24.15 14.37 -21.64
C LYS A 429 24.56 15.10 -20.37
N SER A 430 24.00 14.73 -19.22
CA SER A 430 24.23 15.47 -17.98
C SER A 430 25.63 15.21 -17.44
N ALA A 431 26.36 16.28 -17.09
CA ALA A 431 27.63 16.20 -16.35
C ALA A 431 27.42 16.21 -14.83
N ASN A 432 26.18 16.41 -14.34
CA ASN A 432 25.87 16.52 -12.92
C ASN A 432 25.58 15.13 -12.30
N PRO A 433 26.40 14.63 -11.36
CA PRO A 433 26.24 13.29 -10.81
C PRO A 433 24.94 13.09 -10.02
N GLN A 434 24.46 14.13 -9.33
CA GLN A 434 23.21 14.06 -8.58
C GLN A 434 22.02 13.85 -9.51
N LEU A 435 21.99 14.52 -10.66
CA LEU A 435 20.96 14.34 -11.68
C LEU A 435 21.04 12.94 -12.30
N GLN A 436 22.25 12.46 -12.64
CA GLN A 436 22.47 11.11 -13.16
C GLN A 436 21.93 10.04 -12.18
N ALA A 437 22.32 10.12 -10.90
CA ALA A 437 21.90 9.19 -9.87
C ALA A 437 20.37 9.15 -9.68
N VAL A 438 19.72 10.32 -9.61
CA VAL A 438 18.25 10.42 -9.49
C VAL A 438 17.56 9.85 -10.75
N THR A 439 18.16 10.05 -11.93
CA THR A 439 17.64 9.53 -13.20
C THR A 439 17.72 8.00 -13.26
N ILE A 440 18.85 7.41 -12.88
CA ILE A 440 19.02 5.95 -12.77
C ILE A 440 17.99 5.37 -11.78
N ARG A 441 17.88 5.96 -10.59
CA ARG A 441 16.91 5.53 -9.57
C ARG A 441 15.48 5.59 -10.10
N THR A 442 15.13 6.66 -10.79
CA THR A 442 13.80 6.86 -11.36
C THR A 442 13.47 5.76 -12.36
N MET A 443 14.37 5.52 -13.32
CA MET A 443 14.22 4.44 -14.31
C MET A 443 14.13 3.06 -13.67
N SER A 444 14.91 2.79 -12.60
CA SER A 444 14.92 1.50 -11.90
C SER A 444 13.60 1.12 -11.24
N ARG A 445 12.79 2.11 -10.87
CA ARG A 445 11.48 1.90 -10.22
C ARG A 445 10.33 1.72 -11.20
N MET A 446 10.57 1.93 -12.50
CA MET A 446 9.56 1.77 -13.53
C MET A 446 9.46 0.31 -14.00
N ARG A 447 8.24 -0.17 -14.27
CA ARG A 447 7.99 -1.55 -14.74
C ARG A 447 8.76 -1.94 -16.00
N LEU A 448 8.99 -0.99 -16.91
CA LEU A 448 9.72 -1.19 -18.16
C LEU A 448 11.25 -1.05 -18.01
N PHE A 449 11.77 -0.99 -16.78
CA PHE A 449 13.21 -0.90 -16.47
C PHE A 449 14.08 -1.91 -17.23
N ARG A 450 13.55 -3.11 -17.49
CA ARG A 450 14.27 -4.17 -18.22
C ARG A 450 14.80 -3.71 -19.58
N LEU A 451 14.11 -2.78 -20.25
CA LEU A 451 14.49 -2.24 -21.56
C LEU A 451 15.67 -1.26 -21.48
N VAL A 452 15.78 -0.52 -20.38
CA VAL A 452 16.79 0.54 -20.21
C VAL A 452 18.04 0.06 -19.48
N ARG A 453 18.00 -1.15 -18.93
CA ARG A 453 19.09 -1.76 -18.15
C ARG A 453 20.45 -1.77 -18.88
N PRO A 454 20.59 -2.13 -20.17
CA PRO A 454 21.89 -2.15 -20.85
C PRO A 454 22.58 -0.77 -20.86
N TYR A 455 21.80 0.31 -20.85
CA TYR A 455 22.30 1.68 -20.87
C TYR A 455 22.76 2.18 -19.50
N ILE A 456 22.46 1.47 -18.41
CA ILE A 456 22.85 1.82 -17.03
C ILE A 456 24.15 1.11 -16.64
N ILE A 457 24.46 -0.03 -17.25
CA ILE A 457 25.67 -0.82 -16.95
C ILE A 457 26.96 0.01 -17.04
N PRO A 458 27.17 0.89 -18.04
CA PRO A 458 28.36 1.73 -18.10
C PRO A 458 28.55 2.63 -16.87
N TYR A 459 27.46 3.04 -16.20
CA TYR A 459 27.51 3.91 -15.02
C TYR A 459 27.97 3.20 -13.74
N LEU A 460 28.15 1.87 -13.78
CA LEU A 460 28.87 1.15 -12.72
C LEU A 460 30.35 1.60 -12.64
N GLN A 461 30.90 2.09 -13.75
CA GLN A 461 32.28 2.62 -13.84
C GLN A 461 32.39 4.09 -13.45
N SER A 462 31.30 4.73 -13.03
CA SER A 462 31.33 6.14 -12.60
C SER A 462 32.29 6.35 -11.43
N GLU A 463 33.06 7.44 -11.49
CA GLU A 463 33.90 7.90 -10.38
C GLU A 463 33.05 8.39 -9.20
N ASP A 464 31.89 9.00 -9.48
CA ASP A 464 30.97 9.46 -8.44
C ASP A 464 30.33 8.28 -7.70
N PRO A 465 30.48 8.20 -6.36
CA PRO A 465 29.96 7.08 -5.58
C PRO A 465 28.44 6.96 -5.59
N GLN A 466 27.71 8.08 -5.68
CA GLN A 466 26.26 8.08 -5.69
C GLN A 466 25.74 7.48 -7.00
N VAL A 467 26.30 7.87 -8.14
CA VAL A 467 25.95 7.34 -9.47
C VAL A 467 26.24 5.85 -9.56
N CYS A 468 27.45 5.43 -9.18
CA CYS A 468 27.85 4.02 -9.15
C CYS A 468 26.90 3.20 -8.25
N GLY A 469 26.61 3.71 -7.04
CA GLY A 469 25.73 3.05 -6.08
C GLY A 469 24.29 2.89 -6.59
N GLU A 470 23.71 3.90 -7.24
CA GLU A 470 22.37 3.78 -7.83
C GLU A 470 22.36 2.83 -9.04
N ALA A 471 23.42 2.83 -9.86
CA ALA A 471 23.57 1.88 -10.97
C ALA A 471 23.63 0.44 -10.46
N ALA A 472 24.40 0.19 -9.39
CA ALA A 472 24.49 -1.12 -8.75
C ALA A 472 23.13 -1.57 -8.20
N LEU A 473 22.42 -0.71 -7.47
CA LEU A 473 21.09 -1.04 -6.95
C LEU A 473 20.07 -1.31 -8.05
N ALA A 474 20.16 -0.58 -9.17
CA ALA A 474 19.27 -0.78 -10.31
C ALA A 474 19.45 -2.17 -10.93
N ILE A 475 20.69 -2.67 -11.03
CA ILE A 475 20.95 -4.00 -11.62
C ILE A 475 20.78 -5.17 -10.65
N ALA A 476 20.71 -4.92 -9.33
CA ALA A 476 20.65 -5.95 -8.28
C ALA A 476 19.49 -6.96 -8.42
N SER A 477 18.37 -6.54 -9.02
CA SER A 477 17.19 -7.41 -9.27
C SER A 477 17.20 -8.11 -10.64
N SER A 478 18.34 -8.08 -11.33
CA SER A 478 18.46 -8.62 -12.68
C SER A 478 18.65 -10.14 -12.69
N ARG A 479 17.87 -10.83 -13.54
CA ARG A 479 18.09 -12.25 -13.85
C ARG A 479 19.17 -12.51 -14.90
N TYR A 480 19.52 -11.50 -15.69
CA TYR A 480 20.49 -11.61 -16.79
C TYR A 480 21.39 -10.39 -16.82
N LEU A 481 22.70 -10.60 -16.71
CA LEU A 481 23.72 -9.56 -16.79
C LEU A 481 24.85 -10.01 -17.72
N PRO A 482 25.56 -9.06 -18.37
CA PRO A 482 26.79 -9.38 -19.08
C PRO A 482 27.79 -10.07 -18.15
N PRO A 483 28.52 -11.10 -18.64
CA PRO A 483 29.39 -11.93 -17.80
C PRO A 483 30.51 -11.15 -17.10
N GLN A 484 30.93 -10.01 -17.66
CA GLN A 484 31.98 -9.15 -17.07
C GLN A 484 31.48 -8.30 -15.88
N THR A 485 30.17 -8.23 -15.64
CA THR A 485 29.57 -7.36 -14.61
C THR A 485 29.98 -7.79 -13.19
N ILE A 486 29.91 -9.10 -12.88
CA ILE A 486 30.28 -9.61 -11.55
C ILE A 486 31.79 -9.43 -11.26
N PRO A 487 32.71 -9.81 -12.16
CA PRO A 487 34.13 -9.49 -12.00
C PRO A 487 34.40 -8.00 -11.80
N PHE A 488 33.68 -7.13 -12.52
CA PHE A 488 33.81 -5.69 -12.35
C PHE A 488 33.38 -5.23 -10.95
N LEU A 489 32.17 -5.59 -10.50
CA LEU A 489 31.67 -5.25 -9.15
C LEU A 489 32.63 -5.77 -8.06
N SER A 490 33.19 -6.98 -8.27
CA SER A 490 34.17 -7.59 -7.38
C SER A 490 35.46 -6.77 -7.26
N ARG A 491 36.02 -6.27 -8.37
CA ARG A 491 37.21 -5.41 -8.35
C ARG A 491 36.90 -4.07 -7.69
N ARG A 492 35.78 -3.45 -8.09
CA ARG A 492 35.36 -2.14 -7.57
C ARG A 492 35.15 -2.14 -6.06
N LEU A 493 34.73 -3.27 -5.49
CA LEU A 493 34.58 -3.46 -4.05
C LEU A 493 35.87 -3.14 -3.25
N LEU A 494 37.04 -3.44 -3.82
CA LEU A 494 38.34 -3.21 -3.17
C LEU A 494 38.93 -1.83 -3.44
N GLU A 495 38.60 -1.24 -4.58
CA GLU A 495 39.11 0.10 -4.98
C GLU A 495 38.43 1.25 -4.22
N VAL A 496 37.20 1.02 -3.76
CA VAL A 496 36.38 2.06 -3.15
C VAL A 496 36.73 2.25 -1.68
N GLU A 497 37.06 3.47 -1.27
CA GLU A 497 37.22 3.84 0.14
C GLU A 497 35.88 4.19 0.82
N ASP A 498 34.90 4.68 0.06
CA ASP A 498 33.58 5.05 0.58
C ASP A 498 32.80 3.83 1.10
N MET A 499 32.64 3.77 2.42
CA MET A 499 31.91 2.72 3.12
C MET A 499 30.44 2.61 2.70
N GLN A 500 29.79 3.71 2.33
CA GLN A 500 28.39 3.68 1.86
C GLN A 500 28.29 2.99 0.50
N LEU A 501 29.23 3.28 -0.40
CA LEU A 501 29.28 2.62 -1.70
C LEU A 501 29.64 1.13 -1.55
N LYS A 502 30.63 0.76 -0.72
CA LYS A 502 30.92 -0.65 -0.40
C LYS A 502 29.67 -1.40 0.05
N ASN A 503 28.90 -0.83 0.98
CA ASN A 503 27.65 -1.43 1.46
C ASN A 503 26.63 -1.65 0.34
N ARG A 504 26.46 -0.67 -0.57
CA ARG A 504 25.55 -0.80 -1.72
C ARG A 504 26.03 -1.86 -2.72
N LEU A 505 27.34 -1.95 -2.96
CA LEU A 505 27.93 -2.97 -3.84
C LEU A 505 27.77 -4.37 -3.26
N LEU A 506 28.04 -4.56 -1.97
CA LEU A 506 27.80 -5.83 -1.27
C LEU A 506 26.31 -6.22 -1.31
N PHE A 507 25.42 -5.27 -1.01
CA PHE A 507 23.98 -5.52 -1.12
C PHE A 507 23.58 -5.95 -2.53
N CYS A 508 24.11 -5.29 -3.57
CA CYS A 508 23.87 -5.66 -4.97
C CYS A 508 24.35 -7.09 -5.25
N LEU A 509 25.60 -7.41 -4.92
CA LEU A 509 26.16 -8.75 -5.08
C LEU A 509 25.33 -9.81 -4.32
N GLY A 510 24.86 -9.49 -3.10
CA GLY A 510 24.01 -10.37 -2.31
C GLY A 510 22.63 -10.63 -2.92
N GLN A 511 22.03 -9.67 -3.61
CA GLN A 511 20.78 -9.90 -4.36
C GLN A 511 21.01 -10.69 -5.64
N LEU A 512 22.12 -10.43 -6.35
CA LEU A 512 22.50 -11.17 -7.54
C LEU A 512 22.82 -12.63 -7.21
N ALA A 513 23.49 -12.89 -6.08
CA ALA A 513 23.81 -14.23 -5.59
C ALA A 513 22.59 -15.15 -5.43
N LYS A 514 21.40 -14.57 -5.15
CA LYS A 514 20.14 -15.33 -5.07
C LYS A 514 19.65 -15.83 -6.44
N GLN A 515 20.11 -15.22 -7.53
CA GLN A 515 19.58 -15.43 -8.88
C GLN A 515 20.61 -15.99 -9.86
N MET A 516 21.90 -15.80 -9.60
CA MET A 516 23.00 -16.20 -10.48
C MET A 516 24.28 -16.53 -9.70
N ASP A 517 25.20 -17.24 -10.35
CA ASP A 517 26.51 -17.54 -9.76
C ASP A 517 27.38 -16.27 -9.67
N ILE A 518 27.95 -16.03 -8.48
CA ILE A 518 28.87 -14.95 -8.20
C ILE A 518 30.24 -15.44 -7.70
N SER A 519 30.60 -16.69 -8.02
CA SER A 519 31.88 -17.33 -7.67
C SER A 519 33.11 -16.44 -7.88
N ALA A 520 33.14 -15.68 -8.98
CA ALA A 520 34.21 -14.73 -9.31
C ALA A 520 34.39 -13.58 -8.28
N ALA A 521 33.38 -13.31 -7.46
CA ALA A 521 33.40 -12.26 -6.43
C ALA A 521 33.73 -12.77 -5.02
N LEU A 522 33.68 -14.09 -4.78
CA LEU A 522 33.76 -14.67 -3.44
C LEU A 522 35.05 -14.31 -2.70
N LYS A 523 36.19 -14.28 -3.40
CA LYS A 523 37.48 -13.91 -2.79
C LYS A 523 37.45 -12.49 -2.20
N ASN A 524 36.94 -11.52 -2.96
CA ASN A 524 36.91 -10.12 -2.55
C ASN A 524 35.79 -9.83 -1.54
N ILE A 525 34.68 -10.57 -1.61
CA ILE A 525 33.65 -10.52 -0.56
C ILE A 525 34.21 -11.06 0.76
N THR A 526 35.00 -12.13 0.71
CA THR A 526 35.63 -12.71 1.91
C THR A 526 36.59 -11.73 2.57
N THR A 527 37.37 -10.97 1.79
CA THR A 527 38.25 -9.95 2.37
C THR A 527 37.47 -8.84 3.08
N CYS A 528 36.25 -8.50 2.62
CA CYS A 528 35.40 -7.50 3.26
C CYS A 528 34.83 -7.92 4.62
N ILE A 529 34.93 -9.20 5.00
CA ILE A 529 34.54 -9.65 6.35
C ILE A 529 35.51 -9.14 7.42
N TYR A 530 36.76 -8.88 7.03
CA TYR A 530 37.78 -8.32 7.91
C TYR A 530 37.77 -6.78 7.92
N ASP A 531 36.80 -6.13 7.26
CA ASP A 531 36.68 -4.68 7.23
C ASP A 531 36.35 -4.12 8.63
N GLU A 532 36.92 -2.96 8.95
CA GLU A 532 36.74 -2.31 10.25
C GLU A 532 35.29 -1.84 10.44
N ASP A 533 34.62 -1.38 9.38
CA ASP A 533 33.22 -0.96 9.46
C ASP A 533 32.31 -2.20 9.66
N PRO A 534 31.56 -2.27 10.77
CA PRO A 534 30.76 -3.44 11.10
C PRO A 534 29.62 -3.68 10.10
N ARG A 535 29.13 -2.66 9.39
CA ARG A 535 28.09 -2.82 8.37
C ARG A 535 28.66 -3.46 7.12
N VAL A 536 29.86 -3.06 6.68
CA VAL A 536 30.54 -3.67 5.53
C VAL A 536 30.75 -5.15 5.78
N ALA A 537 31.30 -5.49 6.95
CA ALA A 537 31.54 -6.87 7.34
C ALA A 537 30.23 -7.70 7.44
N LEU A 538 29.15 -7.09 7.94
CA LEU A 538 27.82 -7.72 8.01
C LEU A 538 27.23 -7.99 6.62
N TYR A 539 27.26 -7.01 5.71
CA TYR A 539 26.77 -7.19 4.35
C TYR A 539 27.60 -8.22 3.58
N ALA A 540 28.90 -8.30 3.83
CA ALA A 540 29.78 -9.31 3.26
C ALA A 540 29.38 -10.73 3.71
N ALA A 541 29.16 -10.92 5.02
CA ALA A 541 28.67 -12.19 5.55
C ALA A 541 27.32 -12.60 4.94
N GLN A 542 26.33 -11.69 4.91
CA GLN A 542 25.04 -11.96 4.27
C GLN A 542 25.17 -12.34 2.79
N THR A 543 26.10 -11.68 2.08
CA THR A 543 26.39 -11.95 0.66
C THR A 543 26.97 -13.35 0.47
N LEU A 544 27.93 -13.77 1.29
CA LEU A 544 28.47 -15.14 1.24
C LEU A 544 27.38 -16.20 1.48
N GLY A 545 26.47 -15.89 2.40
CA GLY A 545 25.28 -16.71 2.66
C GLY A 545 24.42 -16.90 1.42
N HIS A 546 23.97 -15.80 0.82
CA HIS A 546 23.16 -15.86 -0.41
C HIS A 546 23.91 -16.51 -1.59
N ALA A 547 25.24 -16.39 -1.64
CA ALA A 547 26.09 -17.01 -2.66
C ALA A 547 26.33 -18.50 -2.45
N LYS A 548 25.76 -19.10 -1.39
CA LYS A 548 25.95 -20.51 -1.05
C LYS A 548 27.45 -20.90 -0.96
N ALA A 549 28.28 -20.00 -0.44
CA ALA A 549 29.74 -20.16 -0.40
C ALA A 549 30.20 -21.07 0.75
N PHE A 550 29.69 -22.31 0.81
CA PHE A 550 29.86 -23.24 1.93
C PHE A 550 31.32 -23.42 2.36
N THR A 551 32.23 -23.68 1.42
CA THR A 551 33.66 -23.92 1.70
C THR A 551 34.36 -22.69 2.26
N THR A 552 33.90 -21.50 1.89
CA THR A 552 34.44 -20.23 2.37
C THR A 552 33.95 -19.97 3.79
N ILE A 553 32.65 -20.14 4.02
CA ILE A 553 32.04 -19.99 5.35
C ILE A 553 32.64 -20.99 6.35
N GLU A 554 32.86 -22.24 5.93
CA GLU A 554 33.49 -23.28 6.76
C GLU A 554 34.90 -22.89 7.25
N LYS A 555 35.70 -22.26 6.38
CA LYS A 555 37.02 -21.73 6.75
C LYS A 555 36.90 -20.57 7.73
N LEU A 556 35.97 -19.65 7.50
CA LEU A 556 35.76 -18.47 8.36
C LEU A 556 35.26 -18.82 9.76
N LEU A 557 34.49 -19.90 9.90
CA LEU A 557 34.09 -20.43 11.22
C LEU A 557 35.29 -20.87 12.06
N SER A 558 36.39 -21.26 11.42
CA SER A 558 37.64 -21.66 12.06
C SER A 558 38.69 -20.54 12.08
N ASP A 559 38.31 -19.30 11.77
CA ASP A 559 39.23 -18.16 11.78
C ASP A 559 39.78 -17.88 13.18
N LYS A 560 40.97 -17.27 13.30
CA LYS A 560 41.56 -16.91 14.60
C LYS A 560 40.82 -15.76 15.29
N ASN A 561 40.17 -14.87 14.54
CA ASN A 561 39.45 -13.70 15.04
C ASN A 561 38.00 -14.05 15.45
N SER A 562 37.65 -13.80 16.72
CA SER A 562 36.30 -14.09 17.24
C SER A 562 35.19 -13.30 16.53
N ARG A 563 35.47 -12.04 16.15
CA ARG A 563 34.51 -11.21 15.38
C ARG A 563 34.22 -11.82 14.01
N VAL A 564 35.24 -12.35 13.33
CA VAL A 564 35.08 -12.99 12.01
C VAL A 564 34.27 -14.28 12.13
N ARG A 565 34.55 -15.10 13.15
CA ARG A 565 33.75 -16.31 13.43
C ARG A 565 32.29 -15.96 13.70
N GLN A 566 32.02 -14.95 14.55
CA GLN A 566 30.66 -14.49 14.83
C GLN A 566 29.95 -14.00 13.56
N LEU A 567 30.60 -13.16 12.76
CA LEU A 567 30.05 -12.68 11.49
C LEU A 567 29.78 -13.83 10.49
N SER A 568 30.63 -14.87 10.47
CA SER A 568 30.44 -16.01 9.58
C SER A 568 29.15 -16.80 9.87
N ILE A 569 28.65 -16.77 11.12
CA ILE A 569 27.35 -17.36 11.51
C ILE A 569 26.19 -16.59 10.88
N VAL A 570 26.30 -15.26 10.76
CA VAL A 570 25.28 -14.44 10.10
C VAL A 570 25.09 -14.86 8.65
N SER A 571 26.14 -15.33 7.99
CA SER A 571 26.07 -15.90 6.63
C SER A 571 25.08 -17.06 6.54
N PHE A 572 24.78 -17.77 7.62
CA PHE A 572 23.81 -18.84 7.59
C PHE A 572 22.38 -18.34 7.30
N LEU A 573 22.06 -17.06 7.56
CA LEU A 573 20.74 -16.49 7.27
C LEU A 573 20.39 -16.56 5.78
N GLY A 574 21.41 -16.53 4.91
CA GLY A 574 21.24 -16.62 3.46
C GLY A 574 21.23 -18.04 2.89
N LEU A 575 21.42 -19.08 3.72
CA LEU A 575 21.52 -20.47 3.28
C LEU A 575 20.18 -21.20 3.38
N GLU A 576 19.58 -21.51 2.24
CA GLU A 576 18.33 -22.29 2.17
C GLU A 576 18.57 -23.81 2.18
N GLU A 577 19.74 -24.29 1.74
CA GLU A 577 20.07 -25.73 1.58
C GLU A 577 21.39 -26.12 2.29
N LYS A 578 21.54 -27.41 2.67
CA LYS A 578 22.75 -28.01 3.29
C LYS A 578 23.22 -27.42 4.62
N LYS A 579 22.27 -27.10 5.51
CA LYS A 579 22.55 -26.60 6.88
C LYS A 579 23.30 -27.62 7.74
N SER A 580 23.07 -28.92 7.56
CA SER A 580 23.60 -29.99 8.42
C SER A 580 25.13 -30.05 8.50
N LYS A 581 25.83 -29.91 7.36
CA LYS A 581 27.31 -29.96 7.32
C LYS A 581 27.95 -28.76 8.02
N LEU A 582 27.46 -27.55 7.74
CA LEU A 582 27.93 -26.33 8.39
C LEU A 582 27.58 -26.29 9.88
N LEU A 583 26.44 -26.87 10.25
CA LEU A 583 26.02 -27.01 11.64
C LEU A 583 27.01 -27.89 12.41
N ASN A 584 27.51 -28.99 11.81
CA ASN A 584 28.55 -29.83 12.43
C ASN A 584 29.87 -29.07 12.64
N THR A 585 30.32 -28.29 11.66
CA THR A 585 31.53 -27.46 11.82
C THR A 585 31.33 -26.39 12.89
N PHE A 586 30.15 -25.75 12.93
CA PHE A 586 29.80 -24.78 13.95
C PHE A 586 29.81 -25.39 15.37
N ILE A 587 29.30 -26.62 15.53
CA ILE A 587 29.33 -27.34 16.81
C ILE A 587 30.77 -27.52 17.30
N GLU A 588 31.68 -27.91 16.41
CA GLU A 588 33.10 -28.07 16.76
C GLU A 588 33.74 -26.75 17.19
N VAL A 589 33.31 -25.62 16.60
CA VAL A 589 33.77 -24.28 17.00
C VAL A 589 33.21 -23.90 18.38
N VAL A 590 31.91 -24.06 18.61
CA VAL A 590 31.29 -23.79 19.93
C VAL A 590 31.92 -24.65 21.03
N LYS A 591 32.27 -25.91 20.75
CA LYS A 591 32.96 -26.78 21.71
C LYS A 591 34.33 -26.26 22.15
N LYS A 592 35.00 -25.42 21.36
CA LYS A 592 36.38 -24.95 21.60
C LYS A 592 36.45 -23.52 22.14
N GLU A 593 35.44 -22.70 21.89
CA GLU A 593 35.43 -21.26 22.23
C GLU A 593 35.21 -20.99 23.72
N LYS A 594 35.65 -19.84 24.24
CA LYS A 594 35.25 -19.35 25.59
C LYS A 594 33.94 -18.56 25.55
N GLU A 595 33.63 -17.90 24.44
CA GLU A 595 32.44 -17.03 24.25
C GLU A 595 31.25 -17.79 23.64
N ARG A 596 30.97 -19.00 24.14
CA ARG A 596 29.99 -19.94 23.56
C ARG A 596 28.55 -19.42 23.52
N ILE A 597 28.18 -18.63 24.54
CA ILE A 597 26.81 -18.14 24.72
C ILE A 597 26.43 -17.16 23.62
N ALA A 598 27.32 -16.24 23.22
CA ALA A 598 27.05 -15.28 22.15
C ALA A 598 26.86 -15.96 20.78
N LEU A 599 27.67 -16.99 20.50
CA LEU A 599 27.57 -17.79 19.26
C LEU A 599 26.25 -18.60 19.22
N LEU A 600 25.82 -19.12 20.37
CA LEU A 600 24.56 -19.85 20.54
C LEU A 600 23.34 -18.92 20.45
N GLU A 601 23.38 -17.72 21.03
CA GLU A 601 22.32 -16.72 20.90
C GLU A 601 22.09 -16.29 19.44
N GLN A 602 23.16 -16.12 18.67
CA GLN A 602 23.08 -15.79 17.25
C GLN A 602 22.38 -16.89 16.42
N LEU A 603 22.41 -18.15 16.85
CA LEU A 603 21.65 -19.24 16.23
C LEU A 603 20.14 -19.22 16.55
N MET A 604 19.68 -18.58 17.62
CA MET A 604 18.24 -18.49 17.92
C MET A 604 17.51 -17.45 17.07
N VAL A 605 18.24 -16.53 16.44
CA VAL A 605 17.65 -15.53 15.51
C VAL A 605 17.05 -16.21 14.27
N PHE A 606 17.35 -17.51 14.05
CA PHE A 606 16.84 -18.31 12.96
C PHE A 606 15.46 -18.90 13.25
N GLN A 607 14.39 -18.24 12.80
CA GLN A 607 13.02 -18.77 12.83
C GLN A 607 12.86 -20.13 12.14
N HIS A 608 13.74 -20.49 11.18
CA HIS A 608 13.67 -21.74 10.43
C HIS A 608 14.44 -22.91 11.04
N LEU A 609 15.23 -22.71 12.11
CA LEU A 609 15.88 -23.81 12.85
C LEU A 609 14.93 -24.48 13.87
N GLU A 610 13.80 -23.82 14.18
CA GLU A 610 12.78 -24.22 15.17
C GLU A 610 12.11 -25.58 14.89
N ARG A 611 12.39 -26.26 13.77
CA ARG A 611 11.76 -27.55 13.43
C ARG A 611 12.70 -28.63 12.91
N SER A 612 14.02 -28.49 13.09
CA SER A 612 14.97 -29.50 12.61
C SER A 612 15.31 -30.53 13.69
N LEU A 613 15.03 -31.81 13.42
CA LEU A 613 15.37 -32.94 14.30
C LEU A 613 16.88 -33.03 14.57
N GLU A 614 17.70 -32.55 13.63
CA GLU A 614 19.16 -32.45 13.80
C GLU A 614 19.54 -31.42 14.87
N TYR A 615 18.95 -30.21 14.85
CA TYR A 615 19.21 -29.19 15.87
C TYR A 615 18.78 -29.66 17.26
N GLU A 616 17.66 -30.37 17.35
CA GLU A 616 17.23 -31.01 18.60
C GLU A 616 18.25 -32.02 19.13
N LYS A 617 18.74 -32.94 18.29
CA LYS A 617 19.77 -33.92 18.68
C LYS A 617 21.04 -33.24 19.19
N ILE A 618 21.40 -32.10 18.62
CA ILE A 618 22.58 -31.32 18.98
C ILE A 618 22.39 -30.67 20.35
N LEU A 619 21.25 -30.02 20.59
CA LEU A 619 20.95 -29.41 21.88
C LEU A 619 20.95 -30.47 23.00
N LEU A 620 20.39 -31.66 22.74
CA LEU A 620 20.45 -32.79 23.67
C LEU A 620 21.89 -33.27 23.92
N ASN A 621 22.70 -33.38 22.88
CA ASN A 621 24.10 -33.79 23.02
C ASN A 621 24.94 -32.77 23.82
N ILE A 622 24.66 -31.46 23.67
CA ILE A 622 25.29 -30.42 24.48
C ILE A 622 24.82 -30.53 25.93
N LEU A 623 23.52 -30.72 26.15
CA LEU A 623 22.94 -30.89 27.49
C LEU A 623 23.60 -32.05 28.27
N ASP A 624 23.84 -33.18 27.59
CA ASP A 624 24.42 -34.39 28.18
C ASP A 624 25.92 -34.23 28.50
N ASN A 625 26.67 -33.49 27.68
CA ASN A 625 28.14 -33.43 27.77
C ASN A 625 28.70 -32.17 28.44
N HIS A 626 27.92 -31.07 28.51
CA HIS A 626 28.40 -29.81 29.10
C HIS A 626 27.91 -29.60 30.53
N LYS A 627 28.82 -29.19 31.43
CA LYS A 627 28.54 -28.91 32.86
C LYS A 627 28.30 -27.43 33.19
N ASP A 628 28.32 -26.54 32.20
CA ASP A 628 28.13 -25.10 32.42
C ASP A 628 26.63 -24.80 32.56
N ASP A 629 26.23 -24.29 33.72
CA ASP A 629 24.84 -24.00 34.07
C ASP A 629 24.18 -23.02 33.07
N LYS A 630 24.92 -22.02 32.55
CA LYS A 630 24.36 -21.03 31.60
C LYS A 630 24.13 -21.63 30.22
N ILE A 631 25.05 -22.49 29.78
CA ILE A 631 24.93 -23.21 28.50
C ILE A 631 23.78 -24.21 28.58
N GLN A 632 23.68 -24.94 29.69
CA GLN A 632 22.56 -25.86 29.92
C GLN A 632 21.23 -25.09 29.98
N GLU A 633 21.17 -23.94 30.65
CA GLU A 633 19.97 -23.08 30.69
C GLU A 633 19.54 -22.63 29.30
N PHE A 634 20.49 -22.17 28.48
CA PHE A 634 20.23 -21.81 27.09
C PHE A 634 19.68 -23.00 26.29
N CYS A 635 20.32 -24.18 26.39
CA CYS A 635 19.88 -25.38 25.67
C CYS A 635 18.46 -25.79 26.05
N LEU A 636 18.09 -25.70 27.32
CA LEU A 636 16.73 -25.98 27.79
C LEU A 636 15.70 -25.04 27.17
N LEU A 637 15.97 -23.72 27.15
CA LEU A 637 15.08 -22.74 26.53
C LEU A 637 14.97 -22.91 25.01
N ALA A 638 16.08 -23.21 24.34
CA ALA A 638 16.10 -23.49 22.91
C ALA A 638 15.31 -24.76 22.58
N LEU A 639 15.44 -25.83 23.39
CA LEU A 639 14.63 -27.05 23.26
C LEU A 639 13.15 -26.76 23.44
N GLY A 640 12.74 -25.87 24.35
CA GLY A 640 11.34 -25.47 24.51
C GLY A 640 10.70 -24.90 23.24
N LYS A 641 11.49 -24.24 22.37
CA LYS A 641 11.02 -23.69 21.10
C LYS A 641 11.13 -24.67 19.93
N VAL A 642 12.16 -25.52 19.95
CA VAL A 642 12.58 -26.35 18.82
C VAL A 642 12.05 -27.79 18.91
N ALA A 643 11.87 -28.33 20.12
CA ALA A 643 11.70 -29.76 20.33
C ALA A 643 10.48 -30.32 19.57
N VAL A 644 10.77 -31.36 18.79
CA VAL A 644 9.81 -32.09 17.97
C VAL A 644 9.64 -33.52 18.48
N SER A 645 10.66 -34.13 19.08
CA SER A 645 10.60 -35.52 19.53
C SER A 645 10.09 -35.71 20.96
N HIS A 646 9.41 -36.83 21.20
CA HIS A 646 9.02 -37.28 22.54
C HIS A 646 10.23 -37.47 23.49
N LYS A 647 11.43 -37.74 22.94
CA LYS A 647 12.64 -37.91 23.74
C LYS A 647 13.07 -36.59 24.38
N ALA A 648 13.04 -35.48 23.65
CA ALA A 648 13.35 -34.17 24.22
C ALA A 648 12.35 -33.76 25.31
N VAL A 649 11.05 -34.01 25.09
CA VAL A 649 10.01 -33.74 26.10
C VAL A 649 10.24 -34.56 27.36
N ALA A 650 10.60 -35.84 27.22
CA ALA A 650 10.90 -36.73 28.34
C ALA A 650 12.12 -36.25 29.16
N ILE A 651 13.18 -35.77 28.49
CA ILE A 651 14.37 -35.23 29.16
C ILE A 651 14.04 -33.94 29.91
N LEU A 652 13.28 -33.01 29.29
CA LEU A 652 12.81 -31.79 29.96
C LEU A 652 11.95 -32.12 31.19
N ALA A 653 11.04 -33.09 31.07
CA ALA A 653 10.22 -33.59 32.17
C ALA A 653 11.08 -34.19 33.30
N GLN A 654 12.10 -34.98 32.98
CA GLN A 654 13.00 -35.56 33.95
C GLN A 654 13.78 -34.49 34.71
N ILE A 655 14.32 -33.49 34.00
CA ILE A 655 15.06 -32.37 34.61
C ILE A 655 14.14 -31.55 35.51
N PHE A 656 12.90 -31.29 35.08
CA PHE A 656 11.91 -30.62 35.91
C PHE A 656 11.60 -31.36 37.22
N LEU A 657 11.56 -32.70 37.19
CA LEU A 657 11.28 -33.52 38.38
C LEU A 657 12.49 -33.67 39.30
N GLN A 658 13.69 -33.80 38.75
CA GLN A 658 14.88 -34.27 39.49
C GLN A 658 15.89 -33.15 39.81
N ASN A 659 15.95 -32.07 39.02
CA ASN A 659 16.99 -31.05 39.15
C ASN A 659 16.43 -29.72 39.69
N SER A 660 16.72 -29.39 40.95
CA SER A 660 16.21 -28.17 41.60
C SER A 660 16.77 -26.87 41.03
N ARG A 661 17.99 -26.87 40.46
CA ARG A 661 18.63 -25.67 39.90
C ARG A 661 18.01 -25.26 38.57
N GLN A 662 17.81 -26.23 37.69
CA GLN A 662 17.30 -26.00 36.32
C GLN A 662 15.78 -26.13 36.20
N LYS A 663 15.10 -26.42 37.32
CA LYS A 663 13.67 -26.67 37.38
C LYS A 663 12.82 -25.59 36.72
N LYS A 664 13.10 -24.32 37.02
CA LYS A 664 12.34 -23.17 36.47
C LYS A 664 12.53 -23.04 34.96
N THR A 665 13.74 -23.29 34.48
CA THR A 665 14.07 -23.23 33.05
C THR A 665 13.41 -24.38 32.30
N ALA A 666 13.45 -25.60 32.85
CA ALA A 666 12.74 -26.75 32.29
C ALA A 666 11.22 -26.54 32.29
N GLN A 667 10.67 -25.90 33.33
CA GLN A 667 9.26 -25.51 33.39
C GLN A 667 8.91 -24.52 32.26
N ALA A 668 9.71 -23.47 32.07
CA ALA A 668 9.50 -22.49 31.00
C ALA A 668 9.61 -23.14 29.61
N ALA A 669 10.57 -24.05 29.43
CA ALA A 669 10.72 -24.81 28.19
C ALA A 669 9.49 -25.68 27.90
N LEU A 670 9.03 -26.48 28.86
CA LEU A 670 7.82 -27.30 28.72
C LEU A 670 6.56 -26.46 28.44
N SER A 671 6.47 -25.27 29.03
CA SER A 671 5.35 -24.34 28.79
C SER A 671 5.40 -23.76 27.36
N ALA A 672 6.60 -23.39 26.88
CA ALA A 672 6.79 -22.90 25.51
C ALA A 672 6.45 -23.94 24.43
N MET A 673 6.49 -25.23 24.76
CA MET A 673 6.16 -26.31 23.81
C MET A 673 4.65 -26.44 23.53
N GLY A 674 3.79 -25.89 24.37
CA GLY A 674 2.34 -25.96 24.16
C GLY A 674 1.77 -27.39 24.24
N GLU A 675 0.83 -27.68 23.34
CA GLU A 675 0.10 -28.96 23.27
C GLU A 675 1.01 -30.21 23.16
N LYS A 676 2.20 -30.06 22.56
CA LYS A 676 3.15 -31.18 22.37
C LYS A 676 3.61 -31.79 23.68
N ALA A 677 3.64 -31.01 24.76
CA ALA A 677 4.05 -31.47 26.08
C ALA A 677 2.90 -32.18 26.83
N LEU A 678 1.64 -32.06 26.40
CA LEU A 678 0.47 -32.56 27.13
C LEU A 678 0.52 -34.07 27.44
N PRO A 679 0.91 -34.98 26.51
CA PRO A 679 0.97 -36.41 26.82
C PRO A 679 1.98 -36.73 27.93
N THR A 680 3.13 -36.07 27.92
CA THR A 680 4.15 -36.25 28.94
C THR A 680 3.71 -35.62 30.27
N ILE A 681 3.10 -34.44 30.24
CA ILE A 681 2.52 -33.78 31.42
C ILE A 681 1.44 -34.67 32.05
N HIS A 682 0.60 -35.33 31.25
CA HIS A 682 -0.40 -36.28 31.73
C HIS A 682 0.24 -37.47 32.45
N ASN A 683 1.30 -38.04 31.89
CA ASN A 683 2.02 -39.15 32.53
C ASN A 683 2.70 -38.71 33.84
N MET A 684 3.27 -37.50 33.88
CA MET A 684 3.81 -36.91 35.10
C MET A 684 2.71 -36.66 36.15
N TRP A 685 1.50 -36.33 35.70
CA TRP A 685 0.37 -36.14 36.60
C TRP A 685 -0.08 -37.45 37.24
N ILE A 686 -0.14 -38.54 36.46
CA ILE A 686 -0.53 -39.88 36.97
C ILE A 686 0.51 -40.41 37.96
N SER A 687 1.78 -40.34 37.59
CA SER A 687 2.90 -40.87 38.40
C SER A 687 3.34 -39.95 39.54
N GLY A 688 2.96 -38.67 39.49
CA GLY A 688 3.44 -37.64 40.41
C GLY A 688 2.77 -37.64 41.78
N ASN A 689 3.53 -37.27 42.81
CA ASN A 689 3.01 -37.00 44.15
C ASN A 689 2.26 -35.65 44.21
N ARG A 690 1.68 -35.32 45.37
CA ARG A 690 0.91 -34.08 45.53
C ARG A 690 1.69 -32.81 45.19
N ASN A 691 2.99 -32.75 45.52
CA ASN A 691 3.81 -31.58 45.22
C ASN A 691 4.06 -31.45 43.71
N THR A 692 4.34 -32.57 43.04
CA THR A 692 4.48 -32.61 41.57
C THR A 692 3.21 -32.12 40.88
N LYS A 693 2.02 -32.54 41.33
CA LYS A 693 0.73 -32.08 40.77
C LYS A 693 0.55 -30.56 40.91
N ILE A 694 0.93 -29.98 42.04
CA ILE A 694 0.88 -28.51 42.25
C ILE A 694 1.83 -27.78 41.30
N GLU A 695 3.01 -28.33 41.04
CA GLU A 695 3.97 -27.72 40.12
C GLU A 695 3.50 -27.84 38.66
N ILE A 696 2.85 -28.94 38.30
CA ILE A 696 2.22 -29.11 36.99
C ILE A 696 1.10 -28.08 36.77
N LEU A 697 0.31 -27.73 37.80
CA LEU A 697 -0.70 -26.67 37.67
C LEU A 697 -0.08 -25.34 37.20
N ASN A 698 1.15 -25.02 37.61
CA ASN A 698 1.83 -23.81 37.15
C ASN A 698 2.25 -23.88 35.67
N ILE A 699 2.57 -25.08 35.16
CA ILE A 699 2.82 -25.31 33.73
C ILE A 699 1.52 -25.12 32.95
N LEU A 700 0.45 -25.78 33.39
CA LEU A 700 -0.86 -25.75 32.72
C LEU A 700 -1.43 -24.33 32.60
N GLN A 701 -1.15 -23.47 33.59
CA GLN A 701 -1.58 -22.07 33.56
C GLN A 701 -0.90 -21.24 32.44
N GLN A 702 0.26 -21.66 31.93
CA GLN A 702 1.02 -20.95 30.91
C GLN A 702 0.77 -21.47 29.49
N LEU A 703 -0.08 -22.48 29.32
CA LEU A 703 -0.39 -23.08 28.02
C LEU A 703 -1.57 -22.36 27.34
N ASP A 704 -1.65 -22.45 26.01
CA ASP A 704 -2.75 -21.89 25.22
C ASP A 704 -3.96 -22.84 25.10
N ASP A 705 -3.73 -24.15 25.17
CA ASP A 705 -4.77 -25.18 25.28
C ASP A 705 -4.32 -26.34 26.18
N ILE A 706 -5.22 -26.80 27.04
CA ILE A 706 -5.03 -27.94 27.94
C ILE A 706 -6.25 -28.89 27.94
N GLY A 707 -7.20 -28.72 27.01
CA GLY A 707 -8.50 -29.40 26.94
C GLY A 707 -8.60 -30.78 27.61
N PRO A 708 -7.81 -31.79 27.20
CA PRO A 708 -7.90 -33.15 27.76
C PRO A 708 -7.55 -33.25 29.26
N LEU A 709 -6.84 -32.27 29.82
CA LEU A 709 -6.40 -32.26 31.23
C LEU A 709 -7.34 -31.45 32.14
N LEU A 710 -8.31 -30.71 31.62
CA LEU A 710 -9.26 -29.93 32.43
C LEU A 710 -10.02 -30.75 33.49
N PRO A 711 -10.49 -31.98 33.20
CA PRO A 711 -11.16 -32.80 34.21
C PRO A 711 -10.26 -33.12 35.42
N LEU A 712 -8.94 -33.23 35.20
CA LEU A 712 -7.96 -33.53 36.24
C LEU A 712 -7.72 -32.35 37.18
N VAL A 713 -7.94 -31.11 36.72
CA VAL A 713 -7.76 -29.89 37.51
C VAL A 713 -8.92 -29.67 38.49
N ARG A 714 -10.14 -30.11 38.14
CA ARG A 714 -11.38 -29.86 38.93
C ARG A 714 -11.29 -30.23 40.42
N PRO A 715 -10.73 -31.38 40.84
CA PRO A 715 -10.66 -31.75 42.25
C PRO A 715 -9.86 -30.75 43.11
N PHE A 716 -8.91 -30.03 42.53
CA PHE A 716 -8.04 -29.09 43.25
C PHE A 716 -8.74 -27.80 43.68
N ILE A 717 -9.96 -27.55 43.21
CA ILE A 717 -10.84 -26.50 43.76
C ILE A 717 -11.13 -26.72 45.24
N ASN A 718 -11.04 -27.97 45.75
CA ASN A 718 -11.28 -28.29 47.15
C ASN A 718 -9.98 -28.56 47.94
N ASP A 719 -8.81 -28.18 47.42
CA ASP A 719 -7.53 -28.44 48.12
C ASP A 719 -7.42 -27.65 49.44
N LYS A 720 -6.75 -28.24 50.44
CA LYS A 720 -6.50 -27.62 51.76
C LYS A 720 -5.78 -26.26 51.65
N LYS A 721 -4.83 -26.12 50.71
CA LYS A 721 -4.05 -24.89 50.50
C LYS A 721 -4.79 -23.94 49.54
N TYR A 722 -5.04 -22.71 50.00
CA TYR A 722 -5.76 -21.73 49.17
C TYR A 722 -5.01 -21.35 47.89
N GLN A 723 -3.66 -21.38 47.87
CA GLN A 723 -2.89 -21.09 46.66
C GLN A 723 -3.19 -22.08 45.54
N VAL A 724 -3.38 -23.35 45.90
CA VAL A 724 -3.68 -24.43 44.95
C VAL A 724 -5.09 -24.28 44.41
N ARG A 725 -6.06 -23.93 45.28
CA ARG A 725 -7.43 -23.59 44.87
C ARG A 725 -7.45 -22.42 43.89
N CYS A 726 -6.67 -21.37 44.17
CA CYS A 726 -6.55 -20.20 43.29
C CYS A 726 -6.02 -20.58 41.90
N SER A 727 -4.93 -21.36 41.82
CA SER A 727 -4.37 -21.81 40.54
C SER A 727 -5.37 -22.66 39.76
N ALA A 728 -6.05 -23.60 40.44
CA ALA A 728 -7.07 -24.44 39.81
C ALA A 728 -8.25 -23.62 39.27
N LEU A 729 -8.74 -22.63 40.02
CA LEU A 729 -9.83 -21.74 39.58
C LEU A 729 -9.41 -20.91 38.36
N GLN A 730 -8.21 -20.34 38.40
CA GLN A 730 -7.68 -19.54 37.29
C GLN A 730 -7.63 -20.36 36.01
N ILE A 731 -7.09 -21.59 36.07
CA ILE A 731 -7.02 -22.50 34.93
C ILE A 731 -8.42 -22.83 34.40
N LEU A 732 -9.33 -23.32 35.25
CA LEU A 732 -10.68 -23.71 34.79
C LEU A 732 -11.43 -22.56 34.12
N VAL A 733 -11.25 -21.34 34.61
CA VAL A 733 -11.86 -20.14 34.03
C VAL A 733 -11.15 -19.69 32.75
N ASP A 734 -9.82 -19.77 32.69
CA ASP A 734 -9.06 -19.32 31.52
C ASP A 734 -9.40 -20.13 30.28
N PHE A 735 -9.56 -21.45 30.44
CA PHE A 735 -9.87 -22.40 29.38
C PHE A 735 -11.37 -22.72 29.24
N ASN A 736 -12.27 -21.92 29.84
CA ASN A 736 -13.73 -22.09 29.72
C ASN A 736 -14.21 -23.54 30.00
N ALA A 737 -13.80 -24.11 31.12
CA ALA A 737 -14.27 -25.45 31.51
C ALA A 737 -15.81 -25.50 31.57
N GLU A 738 -16.40 -26.67 31.29
CA GLU A 738 -17.85 -26.83 31.43
C GLU A 738 -18.27 -26.63 32.91
N ASN A 739 -19.50 -26.17 33.13
CA ASN A 739 -20.11 -26.01 34.45
C ASN A 739 -19.32 -25.13 35.44
N LEU A 740 -18.85 -23.95 34.98
CA LEU A 740 -18.10 -22.99 35.81
C LEU A 740 -18.95 -22.29 36.88
N GLU A 741 -20.26 -22.13 36.66
CA GLU A 741 -21.12 -21.35 37.55
C GLU A 741 -21.13 -21.88 39.00
N PRO A 742 -21.37 -23.19 39.27
CA PRO A 742 -21.28 -23.72 40.63
C PRO A 742 -19.89 -23.57 41.26
N ILE A 743 -18.83 -23.66 40.46
CA ILE A 743 -17.44 -23.52 40.91
C ILE A 743 -17.19 -22.09 41.37
N ILE A 744 -17.69 -21.11 40.63
CA ILE A 744 -17.54 -19.68 40.97
C ILE A 744 -18.39 -19.31 42.17
N VAL A 745 -19.64 -19.76 42.24
CA VAL A 745 -20.51 -19.51 43.40
C VAL A 745 -19.86 -20.02 44.69
N ARG A 746 -19.28 -21.23 44.67
CA ARG A 746 -18.53 -21.78 45.81
C ARG A 746 -17.26 -20.97 46.11
N SER A 747 -16.51 -20.59 45.07
CA SER A 747 -15.26 -19.83 45.22
C SER A 747 -15.48 -18.40 45.75
N LEU A 748 -16.61 -17.79 45.44
CA LEU A 748 -17.05 -16.51 46.00
C LEU A 748 -17.35 -16.61 47.51
N GLN A 749 -17.66 -17.81 48.01
CA GLN A 749 -17.94 -18.09 49.42
C GLN A 749 -16.79 -18.83 50.12
N ASP A 750 -15.62 -18.93 49.49
CA ASP A 750 -14.45 -19.64 50.03
C ASP A 750 -13.96 -18.99 51.33
N THR A 751 -13.38 -19.77 52.26
CA THR A 751 -12.85 -19.27 53.53
C THR A 751 -11.69 -18.27 53.36
N SER A 752 -10.96 -18.38 52.25
CA SER A 752 -9.82 -17.54 51.93
C SER A 752 -10.22 -16.23 51.24
N LYS A 753 -9.81 -15.11 51.82
CA LYS A 753 -9.96 -13.77 51.22
C LYS A 753 -9.37 -13.66 49.81
N THR A 754 -8.25 -14.33 49.54
CA THR A 754 -7.56 -14.28 48.25
C THR A 754 -8.32 -15.05 47.17
N MET A 755 -8.94 -16.17 47.54
CA MET A 755 -9.78 -16.96 46.64
C MET A 755 -11.05 -16.19 46.25
N ARG A 756 -11.75 -15.59 47.24
CA ARG A 756 -12.94 -14.76 46.98
C ARG A 756 -12.63 -13.59 46.05
N ARG A 757 -11.49 -12.93 46.27
CA ARG A 757 -11.02 -11.82 45.41
C ARG A 757 -10.72 -12.29 43.99
N LEU A 758 -10.08 -13.45 43.84
CA LEU A 758 -9.77 -14.03 42.54
C LEU A 758 -11.04 -14.41 41.77
N ALA A 759 -11.97 -15.11 42.42
CA ALA A 759 -13.26 -15.49 41.84
C ALA A 759 -14.04 -14.26 41.36
N THR A 760 -14.08 -13.22 42.19
CA THR A 760 -14.71 -11.94 41.83
C THR A 760 -14.04 -11.31 40.61
N LYS A 761 -12.70 -11.26 40.57
CA LYS A 761 -11.95 -10.73 39.42
C LYS A 761 -12.19 -11.52 38.14
N LEU A 762 -12.20 -12.85 38.23
CA LEU A 762 -12.33 -13.74 37.09
C LEU A 762 -13.73 -13.70 36.48
N PHE A 763 -14.75 -13.65 37.34
CA PHE A 763 -16.13 -13.40 36.92
C PHE A 763 -16.26 -12.14 36.08
N MET A 764 -15.60 -11.04 36.49
CA MET A 764 -15.56 -9.79 35.72
C MET A 764 -14.83 -9.92 34.38
N VAL A 765 -13.59 -10.40 34.40
CA VAL A 765 -12.70 -10.41 33.22
C VAL A 765 -13.29 -11.25 32.09
N LYS A 766 -13.93 -12.37 32.43
CA LYS A 766 -14.53 -13.30 31.45
C LYS A 766 -15.99 -12.98 31.09
N LYS A 767 -16.55 -11.86 31.58
CA LYS A 767 -17.92 -11.40 31.27
C LYS A 767 -18.98 -12.51 31.42
N MET A 768 -18.92 -13.24 32.52
CA MET A 768 -19.80 -14.39 32.73
C MET A 768 -21.27 -13.96 32.87
N LYS A 769 -22.18 -14.84 32.45
CA LYS A 769 -23.63 -14.56 32.40
C LYS A 769 -24.20 -14.29 33.79
N ARG A 770 -25.30 -13.53 33.81
CA ARG A 770 -26.04 -13.30 35.03
C ARG A 770 -26.70 -14.58 35.52
N SER A 771 -26.61 -14.83 36.82
CA SER A 771 -27.44 -15.85 37.44
C SER A 771 -27.88 -15.46 38.86
N PRO A 772 -29.05 -15.94 39.31
CA PRO A 772 -29.54 -15.69 40.66
C PRO A 772 -28.57 -16.20 41.75
N GLN A 773 -27.87 -17.29 41.47
CA GLN A 773 -26.93 -17.93 42.40
C GLN A 773 -25.65 -17.10 42.57
N ILE A 774 -25.19 -16.44 41.51
CA ILE A 774 -24.05 -15.53 41.58
C ILE A 774 -24.45 -14.22 42.26
N HIS A 775 -25.64 -13.69 41.97
CA HIS A 775 -26.17 -12.51 42.63
C HIS A 775 -26.29 -12.71 44.15
N THR A 776 -26.90 -13.82 44.58
CA THR A 776 -26.99 -14.17 46.01
C THR A 776 -25.63 -14.36 46.67
N ALA A 777 -24.64 -14.94 45.98
CA ALA A 777 -23.27 -15.05 46.49
C ALA A 777 -22.59 -13.68 46.66
N PHE A 778 -22.83 -12.73 45.75
CA PHE A 778 -22.33 -11.36 45.89
C PHE A 778 -23.02 -10.60 47.02
N MET A 779 -24.34 -10.75 47.18
CA MET A 779 -25.08 -10.18 48.31
C MET A 779 -24.54 -10.66 49.65
N LYS A 780 -24.23 -11.96 49.76
CA LYS A 780 -23.61 -12.53 50.97
C LYS A 780 -22.22 -11.93 51.25
N ASN A 781 -21.43 -11.64 50.21
CA ASN A 781 -20.13 -10.98 50.37
C ASN A 781 -20.25 -9.50 50.74
N ILE A 782 -21.30 -8.82 50.26
CA ILE A 782 -21.61 -7.42 50.58
C ILE A 782 -22.14 -7.25 52.00
N ARG A 783 -22.88 -8.23 52.51
CA ARG A 783 -23.37 -8.25 53.90
C ARG A 783 -22.35 -8.84 54.89
N HIS A 784 -21.14 -9.17 54.43
CA HIS A 784 -20.12 -9.77 55.28
C HIS A 784 -19.49 -8.71 56.20
N GLU A 785 -19.21 -9.09 57.46
CA GLU A 785 -18.54 -8.24 58.45
C GLU A 785 -17.17 -7.68 58.01
N ASN A 786 -16.52 -8.27 56.99
CA ASN A 786 -15.21 -7.86 56.54
C ASN A 786 -15.28 -6.67 55.56
N ASN A 787 -14.97 -5.48 56.07
CA ASN A 787 -14.96 -4.21 55.32
C ASN A 787 -14.16 -4.27 54.00
N ARG A 788 -13.04 -4.99 53.96
CA ARG A 788 -12.23 -5.12 52.74
C ARG A 788 -12.90 -6.01 51.70
N LEU A 789 -13.54 -7.10 52.13
CA LEU A 789 -14.30 -7.97 51.22
C LEU A 789 -15.46 -7.19 50.58
N ARG A 790 -16.23 -6.45 51.40
CA ARG A 790 -17.31 -5.58 50.92
C ARG A 790 -16.82 -4.56 49.90
N LEU A 791 -15.72 -3.86 50.19
CA LEU A 791 -15.13 -2.89 49.28
C LEU A 791 -14.65 -3.52 47.96
N TYR A 792 -14.00 -4.68 48.01
CA TYR A 792 -13.53 -5.37 46.80
C TYR A 792 -14.68 -5.90 45.96
N THR A 793 -15.72 -6.45 46.60
CA THR A 793 -16.92 -6.90 45.91
C THR A 793 -17.63 -5.71 45.24
N LEU A 794 -17.75 -4.57 45.93
CA LEU A 794 -18.32 -3.36 45.34
C LEU A 794 -17.48 -2.81 44.17
N ASP A 795 -16.16 -2.62 44.34
CA ASP A 795 -15.27 -2.14 43.26
C ASP A 795 -15.33 -3.05 42.02
N ALA A 796 -15.46 -4.36 42.23
CA ALA A 796 -15.61 -5.31 41.15
C ALA A 796 -16.97 -5.18 40.42
N LEU A 797 -18.08 -5.13 41.16
CA LEU A 797 -19.41 -4.97 40.56
C LEU A 797 -19.49 -3.68 39.74
N VAL A 798 -18.86 -2.60 40.22
CA VAL A 798 -18.78 -1.31 39.51
C VAL A 798 -18.01 -1.41 38.20
N ARG A 799 -16.79 -1.95 38.24
CA ARG A 799 -15.92 -2.06 37.05
C ARG A 799 -16.49 -3.00 35.99
N SER A 800 -17.30 -3.97 36.39
CA SER A 800 -17.97 -4.89 35.48
C SER A 800 -19.33 -4.39 34.97
N GLY A 801 -19.82 -3.24 35.45
CA GLY A 801 -21.17 -2.75 35.14
C GLY A 801 -22.26 -3.68 35.68
N TYR A 802 -21.92 -4.52 36.65
CA TYR A 802 -22.75 -5.58 37.21
C TYR A 802 -23.25 -5.16 38.59
N TYR A 803 -24.02 -4.07 38.66
CA TYR A 803 -24.65 -3.60 39.89
C TYR A 803 -26.08 -3.12 39.57
N ASP A 804 -26.98 -3.30 40.53
CA ASP A 804 -28.36 -2.81 40.48
C ASP A 804 -28.61 -1.82 41.64
N GLU A 805 -29.76 -1.14 41.62
CA GLU A 805 -30.12 -0.19 42.68
C GLU A 805 -30.33 -0.87 44.02
N GLU A 806 -30.66 -2.17 44.03
CA GLU A 806 -30.78 -2.97 45.25
C GLU A 806 -29.42 -3.10 45.95
N LEU A 807 -28.37 -3.51 45.20
CA LEU A 807 -26.98 -3.57 45.66
C LEU A 807 -26.45 -2.22 46.16
N LEU A 808 -26.76 -1.12 45.44
CA LEU A 808 -26.33 0.22 45.83
C LEU A 808 -27.11 0.76 47.04
N GLY A 809 -28.39 0.38 47.17
CA GLY A 809 -29.26 0.74 48.29
C GLY A 809 -28.77 0.17 49.61
N GLU A 810 -28.37 -1.11 49.64
CA GLU A 810 -27.84 -1.74 50.86
C GLU A 810 -26.58 -1.07 51.39
N LEU A 811 -25.73 -0.58 50.48
CA LEU A 811 -24.44 0.01 50.82
C LEU A 811 -24.48 1.53 51.02
N GLN A 812 -25.66 2.15 50.85
CA GLN A 812 -25.84 3.60 50.95
C GLN A 812 -25.45 4.16 52.34
N ASN A 813 -25.73 3.39 53.38
CA ASN A 813 -25.46 3.74 54.78
C ASN A 813 -24.37 2.87 55.42
N ASP A 814 -23.48 2.26 54.62
CA ASP A 814 -22.46 1.35 55.14
C ASP A 814 -21.55 2.02 56.18
N SER A 815 -21.35 1.39 57.33
CA SER A 815 -20.41 1.83 58.38
C SER A 815 -19.02 2.24 57.85
N TYR A 816 -18.51 1.57 56.80
CA TYR A 816 -17.19 1.77 56.26
C TYR A 816 -17.15 2.89 55.21
N HIS A 817 -16.45 3.98 55.54
CA HIS A 817 -16.42 5.22 54.76
C HIS A 817 -15.98 5.06 53.30
N GLN A 818 -15.03 4.15 53.00
CA GLN A 818 -14.58 3.91 51.62
C GLN A 818 -15.66 3.26 50.74
N VAL A 819 -16.50 2.39 51.31
CA VAL A 819 -17.63 1.77 50.60
C VAL A 819 -18.69 2.85 50.29
N ARG A 820 -19.06 3.67 51.29
CA ARG A 820 -19.98 4.81 51.09
C ARG A 820 -19.52 5.79 50.00
N ASN A 821 -18.24 6.14 50.00
CA ASN A 821 -17.69 7.06 48.99
C ASN A 821 -17.72 6.48 47.58
N LEU A 822 -17.48 5.17 47.44
CA LEU A 822 -17.58 4.49 46.16
C LEU A 822 -19.04 4.46 45.66
N VAL A 823 -20.01 4.12 46.53
CA VAL A 823 -21.46 4.20 46.23
C VAL A 823 -21.87 5.58 45.72
N LYS A 824 -21.45 6.65 46.41
CA LYS A 824 -21.72 8.03 45.98
C LYS A 824 -21.11 8.38 44.63
N LYS A 825 -19.89 7.91 44.36
CA LYS A 825 -19.19 8.15 43.07
C LYS A 825 -19.89 7.46 41.91
N ILE A 826 -20.37 6.23 42.09
CA ILE A 826 -21.09 5.47 41.08
C ILE A 826 -22.40 6.17 40.70
N ARG A 827 -23.20 6.55 41.69
CA ARG A 827 -24.47 7.27 41.45
C ARG A 827 -24.23 8.58 40.69
N LYS A 828 -23.19 9.34 41.01
CA LYS A 828 -22.80 10.57 40.26
C LYS A 828 -22.40 10.30 38.81
N GLN A 829 -21.62 9.24 38.54
CA GLN A 829 -21.23 8.88 37.18
C GLN A 829 -22.41 8.41 36.33
N ARG A 830 -23.43 7.79 36.94
CA ARG A 830 -24.64 7.35 36.25
C ARG A 830 -25.50 8.52 35.77
N VAL A 831 -25.64 9.54 36.61
CA VAL A 831 -26.36 10.79 36.25
C VAL A 831 -25.68 11.48 35.06
N LEU A 832 -24.35 11.58 35.07
CA LEU A 832 -23.56 12.20 33.98
C LEU A 832 -23.57 11.44 32.64
N ASN A 833 -23.95 10.15 32.62
CA ASN A 833 -24.04 9.35 31.39
C ASN A 833 -25.49 9.20 30.89
N ALA A 834 -26.47 9.67 31.66
CA ALA A 834 -27.89 9.65 31.33
C ALA A 834 -28.39 10.99 30.77
N ASP A 835 -27.66 12.08 31.06
CA ASP A 835 -27.71 13.38 30.36
C ASP A 835 -26.81 13.35 29.11
#